data_AF-A0A9E2LLJ5-F1
#
_entry.id   AF-A0A9E2LLJ5-F1
#
_cell.length_a   1.000
_cell.length_b   1.000
_cell.length_c   1.000
_cell.angle_alpha   90.00
_cell.angle_beta   90.00
_cell.angle_gamma   90.00
#
_symmetry.space_group_name_H-M   'P 1'
#
loop_
_entity.id
_entity.type
_entity.pdbx_description
1 polymer ?
#
loop_
_entity_poly.entity_id
_entity_poly.type
_entity_poly.pdbx_seq_one_letter_code
_entity_poly.pdbx_strand_id
1 'polypeptide(L)'
;MARDILNKANFNWAYSELFQNYDRGQIESYLPGAMEISQSEGIIVHFAETHDNIRLASRSRTFARMRTALCALCSDKGGFAFANGVEWYATEKINVHGSPSLNWGAEKNQVEHIRRLNSLLRTHPAFFDRTDLKLIQHGKGNNIVLLRHNIPSGKKLLVIANLDDENQTLAEWNSRETGMEGSAFVDLLTGEKIDVNKMSKNFTCSLGPGTVFCLSEDNSDLELVEKGMEDNEVFFIIPEQIKRQRLRAKALDVFKFYKGVSDIGNFDIEEAAEHLEKDPINFCKKLNPFSDEPRVITWQWPKDVRREVMIPPGHFLMVRAPGSFRARIMNKEECLANEDSRQQADGSFFSLFSPLSEPEGLYPRTLRVSFYNNGKCKHFDAPLLFLPNAKNAKVKRKYYRSELLRKPHIMLGTNGKGGMSRSRFAWGELSSRYDALIAANINSKYPEDRWIMFTRCRAWLVFQGYSQDIGVHCLDSFEFDYKSRGIWRYHIPSGQGEHVLFTIGIEMMKSENGLNIVFFRHPSNGQDGRLGDQQKVKLILRPDVENRNFHEPTKAYAGPEHSWRESFKVYPQGFTFSPEQEHNLSIRISEGSFDWEPEWQYMVYRNIDAERGLDPDSDLFSPGYFSTLLKGNQSVELTAHIYGRQDKRTLLQSSLIPQIETSLLKYDECCDMDEALNKAMDHYVVKRGSLHTVIAGYPWFLDWGRDSLIFVRGLIAAGRTEEARSILRQFGQFEKGGTIPNMIHGDDAGNRDTSDAPLWFFVACSDLVNAEGNKKFLSLKCGKKTIRQILFSIINSYIEGTSNGIKMDPDSCLIFSPAHFTWMDTNHPAGTPREGYPIEIQALWFFALTFLSQIDSGEAGKKWENMAKKVQSSILELFLIKGTGYLSDCLHFRAGETPRQAEPDDALRPNQLLAITLGAVSDNMVCRSILSSCEELLVPGAIRSLADRPVSRPLPVMHNNKIINDPNNPYQGSYKGDEDTSRKPAYHNGTAWTWLFPCFCEAWVKTYGAEGKDTA
;
A
#
# COMPACT_ATOMS: atom_id res chain seq x y z
N MET A 1 0.31 45.24 -23.01
CA MET A 1 -0.32 44.06 -22.38
C MET A 1 0.29 42.74 -22.86
N ALA A 2 0.10 42.26 -24.10
CA ALA A 2 0.70 40.99 -24.56
C ALA A 2 2.24 40.95 -24.38
N ARG A 3 2.94 42.00 -24.80
CA ARG A 3 4.39 42.18 -24.58
C ARG A 3 4.79 42.20 -23.10
N ASP A 4 3.97 42.80 -22.24
CA ASP A 4 4.23 42.82 -20.79
C ASP A 4 4.05 41.42 -20.17
N ILE A 5 3.05 40.66 -20.63
CA ILE A 5 2.79 39.29 -20.18
C ILE A 5 3.97 38.39 -20.57
N LEU A 6 4.43 38.48 -21.83
CA LEU A 6 5.56 37.70 -22.33
C LEU A 6 6.88 38.06 -21.65
N ASN A 7 7.21 39.35 -21.55
CA ASN A 7 8.52 39.77 -21.06
C ASN A 7 8.63 39.88 -19.54
N LYS A 8 7.54 40.22 -18.83
CA LYS A 8 7.58 40.53 -17.39
C LYS A 8 6.88 39.49 -16.53
N ALA A 9 5.88 38.78 -17.05
CA ALA A 9 5.08 37.82 -16.27
C ALA A 9 5.53 36.36 -16.43
N ASN A 10 6.65 36.10 -17.14
CA ASN A 10 7.23 34.77 -17.35
C ASN A 10 6.27 33.79 -18.07
N PHE A 11 5.45 34.29 -18.99
CA PHE A 11 4.61 33.47 -19.86
C PHE A 11 5.34 33.17 -21.17
N ASN A 12 5.29 31.92 -21.62
CA ASN A 12 5.91 31.48 -22.88
C ASN A 12 5.02 31.71 -24.11
N TRP A 13 3.78 32.14 -23.89
CA TRP A 13 2.82 32.48 -24.93
C TRP A 13 1.84 33.53 -24.39
N ALA A 14 1.26 34.31 -25.29
CA ALA A 14 0.19 35.24 -24.95
C ALA A 14 -1.00 35.06 -25.88
N TYR A 15 -2.14 35.52 -25.39
CA TYR A 15 -3.42 35.40 -26.06
C TYR A 15 -3.55 36.41 -27.21
N SER A 16 -4.01 35.95 -28.37
CA SER A 16 -4.29 36.80 -29.53
C SER A 16 -5.69 37.39 -29.49
N GLU A 17 -5.79 38.67 -29.83
CA GLU A 17 -7.05 39.39 -30.05
C GLU A 17 -7.53 39.33 -31.51
N LEU A 18 -6.97 38.46 -32.35
CA LEU A 18 -7.38 38.33 -33.75
C LEU A 18 -8.89 38.08 -33.91
N PHE A 19 -9.53 37.38 -32.97
CA PHE A 19 -10.99 37.13 -32.93
C PHE A 19 -11.85 38.41 -32.79
N GLN A 20 -11.28 39.51 -32.29
CA GLN A 20 -11.97 40.80 -32.14
C GLN A 20 -11.87 41.66 -33.41
N ASN A 21 -11.10 41.22 -34.43
CA ASN A 21 -10.90 41.93 -35.69
C ASN A 21 -11.80 41.31 -36.77
N TYR A 22 -12.80 42.05 -37.24
CA TYR A 22 -13.89 41.57 -38.10
C TYR A 22 -13.71 41.89 -39.58
N ASP A 23 -13.19 43.06 -39.90
CA ASP A 23 -12.97 43.50 -41.28
C ASP A 23 -11.48 43.50 -41.63
N ARG A 24 -11.22 43.64 -42.93
CA ARG A 24 -9.86 43.65 -43.49
C ARG A 24 -8.97 44.71 -42.85
N GLY A 25 -9.47 45.94 -42.64
CA GLY A 25 -8.66 47.03 -42.12
C GLY A 25 -8.19 46.76 -40.69
N GLN A 26 -9.06 46.16 -39.88
CA GLN A 26 -8.74 45.71 -38.53
C GLN A 26 -7.66 44.61 -38.54
N ILE A 27 -7.79 43.61 -39.40
CA ILE A 27 -6.82 42.50 -39.51
C ILE A 27 -5.46 42.99 -40.05
N GLU A 28 -5.44 43.88 -41.05
CA GLU A 28 -4.21 44.48 -41.59
C GLU A 28 -3.46 45.31 -40.54
N SER A 29 -4.20 45.97 -39.63
CA SER A 29 -3.59 46.72 -38.53
C SER A 29 -3.09 45.81 -37.41
N TYR A 30 -3.77 44.69 -37.13
CA TYR A 30 -3.50 43.84 -35.97
C TYR A 30 -2.46 42.74 -36.25
N LEU A 31 -2.68 41.96 -37.31
CA LEU A 31 -1.97 40.70 -37.55
C LEU A 31 -0.45 40.88 -37.71
N PRO A 32 0.07 41.90 -38.44
CA PRO A 32 1.51 42.13 -38.53
C PRO A 32 2.16 42.37 -37.15
N GLY A 33 1.49 43.06 -36.25
CA GLY A 33 1.98 43.28 -34.88
C GLY A 33 2.01 42.00 -34.05
N ALA A 34 0.99 41.14 -34.18
CA ALA A 34 0.96 39.82 -33.54
C ALA A 34 2.06 38.88 -34.06
N MET A 35 2.38 38.97 -35.36
CA MET A 35 3.47 38.23 -35.99
C MET A 35 4.84 38.70 -35.48
N GLU A 36 5.06 40.01 -35.42
CA GLU A 36 6.30 40.60 -34.88
C GLU A 36 6.55 40.14 -33.44
N ILE A 37 5.51 40.17 -32.59
CA ILE A 37 5.60 39.71 -31.20
C ILE A 37 5.92 38.21 -31.14
N SER A 38 5.25 37.38 -31.96
CA SER A 38 5.50 35.93 -32.03
C SER A 38 6.93 35.56 -32.45
N GLN A 39 7.52 36.39 -33.30
CA GLN A 39 8.90 36.21 -33.78
C GLN A 39 9.95 36.65 -32.76
N SER A 40 9.67 37.69 -31.97
CA SER A 40 10.69 38.35 -31.13
C SER A 40 10.57 38.10 -29.63
N GLU A 41 9.35 37.94 -29.10
CA GLU A 41 9.10 37.96 -27.65
C GLU A 41 8.43 36.68 -27.13
N GLY A 42 7.60 36.01 -27.92
CA GLY A 42 6.92 34.77 -27.54
C GLY A 42 5.62 34.54 -28.30
N ILE A 43 5.17 33.29 -28.41
CA ILE A 43 4.11 32.90 -29.35
C ILE A 43 2.77 33.55 -28.99
N ILE A 44 2.13 34.19 -29.97
CA ILE A 44 0.76 34.69 -29.85
C ILE A 44 -0.22 33.63 -30.37
N VAL A 45 -0.92 32.97 -29.45
CA VAL A 45 -1.87 31.89 -29.78
C VAL A 45 -3.17 32.49 -30.28
N HIS A 46 -3.59 32.12 -31.50
CA HIS A 46 -4.82 32.60 -32.11
C HIS A 46 -6.02 31.80 -31.63
N PHE A 47 -6.94 32.47 -30.91
CA PHE A 47 -8.16 31.85 -30.41
C PHE A 47 -9.32 32.04 -31.39
N ALA A 48 -10.07 30.98 -31.66
CA ALA A 48 -11.41 31.06 -32.24
C ALA A 48 -12.45 31.15 -31.13
N GLU A 49 -12.81 32.38 -30.76
CA GLU A 49 -13.84 32.69 -29.77
C GLU A 49 -15.10 33.22 -30.42
N THR A 50 -15.89 32.31 -30.97
CA THR A 50 -17.15 32.64 -31.65
C THR A 50 -18.35 32.60 -30.69
N HIS A 51 -18.15 32.27 -29.41
CA HIS A 51 -19.24 32.05 -28.44
C HIS A 51 -19.04 32.74 -27.07
N ASP A 52 -18.03 33.62 -26.94
CA ASP A 52 -17.76 34.35 -25.69
C ASP A 52 -18.75 35.53 -25.45
N ASN A 53 -19.51 35.91 -26.47
CA ASN A 53 -20.61 36.87 -26.36
C ASN A 53 -21.81 36.39 -27.18
N ILE A 54 -23.03 36.66 -26.67
CA ILE A 54 -24.31 36.39 -27.33
C ILE A 54 -24.31 36.89 -28.78
N ARG A 55 -23.70 38.05 -29.06
CA ARG A 55 -23.59 38.59 -30.44
C ARG A 55 -22.84 37.65 -31.39
N LEU A 56 -21.78 37.01 -30.91
CA LEU A 56 -20.96 36.12 -31.73
C LEU A 56 -21.61 34.73 -31.82
N ALA A 57 -22.17 34.24 -30.70
CA ALA A 57 -22.82 32.94 -30.62
C ALA A 57 -24.07 32.86 -31.52
N SER A 58 -24.71 33.99 -31.81
CA SER A 58 -25.94 34.07 -32.61
C SER A 58 -25.76 34.47 -34.08
N ARG A 59 -24.54 34.76 -34.56
CA ARG A 59 -24.31 35.33 -35.90
C ARG A 59 -24.65 34.36 -37.04
N SER A 60 -23.77 33.41 -37.33
CA SER A 60 -24.03 32.37 -38.33
C SER A 60 -23.03 31.21 -38.18
N ARG A 61 -23.42 30.01 -38.62
CA ARG A 61 -22.49 28.86 -38.69
C ARG A 61 -21.36 29.12 -39.69
N THR A 62 -21.66 29.82 -40.78
CA THR A 62 -20.70 30.24 -41.80
C THR A 62 -19.62 31.13 -41.18
N PHE A 63 -20.02 32.14 -40.41
CA PHE A 63 -19.09 32.98 -39.65
C PHE A 63 -18.27 32.16 -38.66
N ALA A 64 -18.91 31.29 -37.87
CA ALA A 64 -18.20 30.49 -36.88
C ALA A 64 -17.13 29.60 -37.53
N ARG A 65 -17.46 28.92 -38.62
CA ARG A 65 -16.53 28.07 -39.38
C ARG A 65 -15.40 28.88 -40.02
N MET A 66 -15.73 29.99 -40.67
CA MET A 66 -14.75 30.92 -41.26
C MET A 66 -13.75 31.41 -40.21
N ARG A 67 -14.24 31.85 -39.04
CA ARG A 67 -13.39 32.33 -37.95
C ARG A 67 -12.47 31.26 -37.39
N THR A 68 -12.95 30.03 -37.23
CA THR A 68 -12.14 28.88 -36.81
C THR A 68 -10.98 28.66 -37.79
N ALA A 69 -11.28 28.59 -39.09
CA ALA A 69 -10.27 28.40 -40.13
C ALA A 69 -9.29 29.58 -40.22
N LEU A 70 -9.78 30.81 -40.17
CA LEU A 70 -8.97 32.03 -40.21
C LEU A 70 -7.97 32.08 -39.05
N CYS A 71 -8.43 31.89 -37.82
CA CYS A 71 -7.56 31.91 -36.64
C CYS A 71 -6.52 30.78 -36.69
N ALA A 72 -6.93 29.57 -37.11
CA ALA A 72 -6.03 28.44 -37.26
C ALA A 72 -4.96 28.70 -38.33
N LEU A 73 -5.37 29.09 -39.54
CA LEU A 73 -4.48 29.23 -40.69
C LEU A 73 -3.59 30.48 -40.66
N CYS A 74 -3.98 31.50 -39.90
CA CYS A 74 -3.14 32.68 -39.67
C CYS A 74 -2.20 32.53 -38.47
N SER A 75 -2.28 31.43 -37.71
CA SER A 75 -1.47 31.23 -36.51
C SER A 75 0.03 31.22 -36.79
N ASP A 76 0.82 31.78 -35.87
CA ASP A 76 2.28 31.60 -35.88
C ASP A 76 2.63 30.22 -35.30
N LYS A 77 3.50 29.48 -35.98
CA LYS A 77 3.98 28.14 -35.56
C LYS A 77 2.85 27.15 -35.21
N GLY A 78 1.68 27.28 -35.84
CA GLY A 78 0.52 26.43 -35.58
C GLY A 78 -0.19 26.69 -34.24
N GLY A 79 0.15 27.78 -33.54
CA GLY A 79 -0.43 28.17 -32.25
C GLY A 79 -1.89 28.56 -32.36
N PHE A 80 -2.78 27.59 -32.25
CA PHE A 80 -4.23 27.75 -32.39
C PHE A 80 -4.97 27.17 -31.18
N ALA A 81 -6.03 27.86 -30.75
CA ALA A 81 -6.95 27.38 -29.75
C ALA A 81 -8.38 27.78 -30.10
N PHE A 82 -9.37 27.13 -29.51
CA PHE A 82 -10.78 27.47 -29.68
C PHE A 82 -11.53 27.24 -28.37
N ALA A 83 -12.58 28.02 -28.16
CA ALA A 83 -13.39 27.90 -26.95
C ALA A 83 -14.29 26.67 -26.99
N ASN A 84 -14.59 26.11 -25.82
CA ASN A 84 -15.42 24.92 -25.70
C ASN A 84 -16.84 25.15 -26.28
N GLY A 85 -17.33 24.23 -27.11
CA GLY A 85 -18.63 24.37 -27.78
C GLY A 85 -18.55 24.99 -29.18
N VAL A 86 -17.40 25.53 -29.59
CA VAL A 86 -17.14 25.95 -30.98
C VAL A 86 -17.32 24.77 -31.93
N GLU A 87 -16.84 23.60 -31.55
CA GLU A 87 -16.92 22.40 -32.36
C GLU A 87 -18.36 21.96 -32.66
N TRP A 88 -19.32 22.32 -31.81
CA TRP A 88 -20.74 21.98 -31.92
C TRP A 88 -21.65 23.13 -32.37
N TYR A 89 -21.08 24.27 -32.77
CA TYR A 89 -21.84 25.50 -33.07
C TYR A 89 -22.84 25.85 -31.97
N ALA A 90 -22.38 25.91 -30.71
CA ALA A 90 -23.23 26.33 -29.59
C ALA A 90 -23.90 27.68 -29.91
N THR A 91 -25.17 27.87 -29.57
CA THR A 91 -25.84 29.18 -29.79
C THR A 91 -25.90 30.03 -28.53
N GLU A 92 -25.41 29.46 -27.42
CA GLU A 92 -25.39 30.07 -26.10
C GLU A 92 -24.00 30.62 -25.78
N LYS A 93 -23.95 31.67 -24.97
CA LYS A 93 -22.70 32.22 -24.45
C LYS A 93 -22.07 31.22 -23.47
N ILE A 94 -20.76 31.00 -23.59
CA ILE A 94 -19.99 30.20 -22.62
C ILE A 94 -20.00 30.93 -21.26
N ASN A 95 -20.59 30.31 -20.23
CA ASN A 95 -20.49 30.79 -18.86
C ASN A 95 -19.25 30.18 -18.18
N VAL A 96 -18.15 30.96 -18.13
CA VAL A 96 -16.89 30.57 -17.48
C VAL A 96 -17.01 30.25 -15.98
N HIS A 97 -18.13 30.58 -15.33
CA HIS A 97 -18.35 30.34 -13.90
C HIS A 97 -19.50 29.37 -13.56
N GLY A 98 -20.22 28.83 -14.54
CA GLY A 98 -21.38 27.97 -14.27
C GLY A 98 -21.77 27.10 -15.44
N SER A 99 -21.06 25.98 -15.59
CA SER A 99 -21.16 24.93 -16.61
C SER A 99 -22.57 24.72 -17.20
N PRO A 100 -22.99 25.47 -18.23
CA PRO A 100 -24.24 25.19 -18.93
C PRO A 100 -24.03 24.03 -19.89
N SER A 101 -25.14 23.41 -20.32
CA SER A 101 -25.15 22.34 -21.31
C SER A 101 -24.68 22.85 -22.68
N LEU A 102 -23.39 22.75 -22.98
CA LEU A 102 -22.90 22.93 -24.34
C LEU A 102 -23.52 21.84 -25.23
N ASN A 103 -23.75 22.14 -26.52
CA ASN A 103 -24.47 21.29 -27.49
C ASN A 103 -23.67 20.04 -27.92
N TRP A 104 -23.06 19.33 -26.95
CA TRP A 104 -22.20 18.17 -27.16
C TRP A 104 -22.90 17.10 -27.99
N GLY A 105 -22.24 16.62 -29.04
CA GLY A 105 -22.76 15.54 -29.88
C GLY A 105 -23.80 15.98 -30.92
N ALA A 106 -23.98 17.28 -31.16
CA ALA A 106 -24.88 17.78 -32.19
C ALA A 106 -24.55 17.21 -33.59
N GLU A 107 -25.59 16.76 -34.30
CA GLU A 107 -25.46 16.16 -35.63
C GLU A 107 -24.78 17.12 -36.63
N LYS A 108 -25.13 18.41 -36.58
CA LYS A 108 -24.47 19.47 -37.36
C LYS A 108 -23.38 20.12 -36.52
N ASN A 109 -22.12 19.85 -36.87
CA ASN A 109 -20.95 20.31 -36.13
C ASN A 109 -19.78 20.63 -37.09
N GLN A 110 -18.66 21.13 -36.56
CA GLN A 110 -17.42 21.36 -37.31
C GLN A 110 -16.25 20.51 -36.79
N VAL A 111 -16.53 19.38 -36.13
CA VAL A 111 -15.50 18.49 -35.57
C VAL A 111 -14.57 17.97 -36.67
N GLU A 112 -15.12 17.53 -37.81
CA GLU A 112 -14.32 17.07 -38.96
C GLU A 112 -13.42 18.18 -39.53
N HIS A 113 -13.98 19.39 -39.63
CA HIS A 113 -13.25 20.55 -40.15
C HIS A 113 -12.11 20.96 -39.21
N ILE A 114 -12.37 21.00 -37.90
CA ILE A 114 -11.36 21.24 -36.86
C ILE A 114 -10.31 20.13 -36.87
N ARG A 115 -10.70 18.86 -37.07
CA ARG A 115 -9.76 17.75 -37.19
C ARG A 115 -8.82 17.96 -38.38
N ARG A 116 -9.34 18.34 -39.54
CA ARG A 116 -8.53 18.60 -40.74
C ARG A 116 -7.60 19.81 -40.55
N LEU A 117 -8.09 20.89 -39.94
CA LEU A 117 -7.25 22.04 -39.54
C LEU A 117 -6.11 21.60 -38.62
N ASN A 118 -6.40 20.84 -37.56
CA ASN A 118 -5.37 20.34 -36.65
C ASN A 118 -4.37 19.42 -37.34
N SER A 119 -4.82 18.56 -38.27
CA SER A 119 -3.91 17.72 -39.06
C SER A 119 -2.92 18.60 -39.84
N LEU A 120 -3.44 19.61 -40.55
CA LEU A 120 -2.63 20.54 -41.34
C LEU A 120 -1.63 21.33 -40.48
N LEU A 121 -2.07 21.93 -39.36
CA LEU A 121 -1.19 22.66 -38.44
C LEU A 121 -0.07 21.77 -37.86
N ARG A 122 -0.35 20.47 -37.70
CA ARG A 122 0.56 19.49 -37.12
C ARG A 122 1.56 18.93 -38.13
N THR A 123 1.16 18.69 -39.38
CA THR A 123 1.97 17.91 -40.33
C THR A 123 2.68 18.77 -41.38
N HIS A 124 2.13 19.94 -41.72
CA HIS A 124 2.64 20.71 -42.85
C HIS A 124 3.74 21.72 -42.43
N PRO A 125 4.94 21.72 -43.05
CA PRO A 125 6.07 22.57 -42.64
C PRO A 125 5.78 24.08 -42.59
N ALA A 126 4.85 24.58 -43.41
CA ALA A 126 4.41 25.98 -43.38
C ALA A 126 3.70 26.41 -42.07
N PHE A 127 3.54 25.51 -41.10
CA PHE A 127 3.08 25.83 -39.75
C PHE A 127 4.14 25.61 -38.67
N PHE A 128 5.39 25.32 -39.04
CA PHE A 128 6.49 25.10 -38.08
C PHE A 128 7.29 26.38 -37.83
N ASP A 129 8.34 26.27 -37.02
CA ASP A 129 9.31 27.35 -36.78
C ASP A 129 9.95 27.84 -38.09
N ARG A 130 10.42 29.09 -38.08
CA ARG A 130 11.08 29.72 -39.24
C ARG A 130 10.21 29.75 -40.51
N THR A 131 8.89 29.89 -40.31
CA THR A 131 7.95 30.22 -41.37
C THR A 131 7.76 31.73 -41.43
N ASP A 132 7.99 32.31 -42.61
CA ASP A 132 7.67 33.70 -42.88
C ASP A 132 6.19 33.82 -43.26
N LEU A 133 5.50 34.79 -42.65
CA LEU A 133 4.08 35.04 -42.85
C LEU A 133 3.90 36.46 -43.38
N LYS A 134 3.31 36.59 -44.57
CA LYS A 134 3.19 37.89 -45.24
C LYS A 134 1.80 38.08 -45.83
N LEU A 135 1.13 39.15 -45.43
CA LEU A 135 -0.10 39.62 -46.08
C LEU A 135 0.25 40.21 -47.45
N ILE A 136 -0.38 39.72 -48.51
CA ILE A 136 -0.06 40.05 -49.92
C ILE A 136 -1.31 40.38 -50.75
N GLN A 137 -2.43 40.63 -50.11
CA GLN A 137 -3.69 40.98 -50.78
C GLN A 137 -3.63 42.35 -51.48
N HIS A 138 -4.33 42.44 -52.61
CA HIS A 138 -4.58 43.64 -53.42
C HIS A 138 -6.10 43.83 -53.63
N GLY A 139 -6.52 44.99 -54.14
CA GLY A 139 -7.93 45.30 -54.40
C GLY A 139 -8.70 45.85 -53.18
N LYS A 140 -10.03 46.04 -53.31
CA LYS A 140 -10.90 46.69 -52.30
C LYS A 140 -11.85 45.75 -51.54
N GLY A 141 -11.81 44.44 -51.82
CA GLY A 141 -12.71 43.47 -51.18
C GLY A 141 -12.40 43.25 -49.69
N ASN A 142 -13.41 42.86 -48.91
CA ASN A 142 -13.27 42.48 -47.50
C ASN A 142 -12.74 41.04 -47.36
N ASN A 143 -11.51 40.83 -47.84
CA ASN A 143 -10.81 39.54 -47.81
C ASN A 143 -9.34 39.73 -47.41
N ILE A 144 -8.69 38.64 -47.05
CA ILE A 144 -7.24 38.59 -46.86
C ILE A 144 -6.60 37.50 -47.71
N VAL A 145 -5.33 37.72 -48.05
CA VAL A 145 -4.47 36.75 -48.74
C VAL A 145 -3.14 36.72 -47.99
N LEU A 146 -2.89 35.63 -47.28
CA LEU A 146 -1.69 35.43 -46.47
C LEU A 146 -0.80 34.36 -47.10
N LEU A 147 0.43 34.73 -47.44
CA LEU A 147 1.47 33.81 -47.85
C LEU A 147 2.17 33.24 -46.61
N ARG A 148 2.30 31.92 -46.55
CA ARG A 148 3.15 31.20 -45.60
C ARG A 148 4.31 30.58 -46.36
N HIS A 149 5.54 30.84 -45.93
CA HIS A 149 6.74 30.28 -46.57
C HIS A 149 7.69 29.73 -45.51
N ASN A 150 7.82 28.40 -45.44
CA ASN A 150 8.76 27.77 -44.52
C ASN A 150 10.17 27.81 -45.11
N ILE A 151 11.06 28.60 -44.51
CA ILE A 151 12.41 28.82 -45.04
C ILE A 151 13.23 27.52 -45.10
N PRO A 152 13.21 26.64 -44.07
CA PRO A 152 14.01 25.40 -44.11
C PRO A 152 13.58 24.39 -45.17
N SER A 153 12.27 24.18 -45.37
CA SER A 153 11.74 23.17 -46.31
C SER A 153 11.43 23.72 -47.71
N GLY A 154 11.34 25.04 -47.86
CA GLY A 154 10.92 25.70 -49.09
C GLY A 154 9.42 25.59 -49.40
N LYS A 155 8.63 24.89 -48.56
CA LYS A 155 7.19 24.72 -48.74
C LYS A 155 6.44 26.03 -48.56
N LYS A 156 5.43 26.26 -49.41
CA LYS A 156 4.61 27.49 -49.42
C LYS A 156 3.13 27.15 -49.42
N LEU A 157 2.35 27.94 -48.68
CA LEU A 157 0.89 27.88 -48.71
C LEU A 157 0.31 29.27 -48.87
N LEU A 158 -0.83 29.35 -49.53
CA LEU A 158 -1.60 30.57 -49.67
C LEU A 158 -2.93 30.44 -48.94
N VAL A 159 -3.11 31.22 -47.88
CA VAL A 159 -4.35 31.27 -47.10
C VAL A 159 -5.18 32.43 -47.61
N ILE A 160 -6.38 32.13 -48.09
CA ILE A 160 -7.31 33.13 -48.64
C ILE A 160 -8.61 33.06 -47.86
N ALA A 161 -9.10 34.19 -47.34
CA ALA A 161 -10.34 34.21 -46.56
C ALA A 161 -11.24 35.38 -46.93
N ASN A 162 -12.53 35.10 -47.20
CA ASN A 162 -13.60 36.08 -47.24
C ASN A 162 -14.09 36.34 -45.81
N LEU A 163 -13.97 37.59 -45.34
CA LEU A 163 -14.34 37.98 -43.98
C LEU A 163 -15.84 38.31 -43.84
N ASP A 164 -16.57 38.36 -44.96
CA ASP A 164 -18.01 38.59 -45.02
C ASP A 164 -18.75 37.26 -45.14
N ASP A 165 -19.64 36.95 -44.18
CA ASP A 165 -20.42 35.71 -44.12
C ASP A 165 -21.75 35.78 -44.89
N GLU A 166 -22.06 36.89 -45.55
CA GLU A 166 -23.26 37.11 -46.35
C GLU A 166 -22.97 37.40 -47.83
N ASN A 167 -21.88 38.10 -48.15
CA ASN A 167 -21.57 38.55 -49.51
C ASN A 167 -20.33 37.87 -50.12
N GLN A 168 -20.37 37.66 -51.44
CA GLN A 168 -19.20 37.20 -52.20
C GLN A 168 -18.18 38.33 -52.42
N THR A 169 -16.91 37.98 -52.55
CA THR A 169 -15.83 38.94 -52.86
C THR A 169 -14.82 38.34 -53.83
N LEU A 170 -14.10 39.21 -54.54
CA LEU A 170 -12.94 38.82 -55.34
C LEU A 170 -11.66 39.08 -54.54
N ALA A 171 -10.85 38.05 -54.31
CA ALA A 171 -9.50 38.19 -53.77
C ALA A 171 -8.50 38.37 -54.92
N GLU A 172 -7.54 39.28 -54.74
CA GLU A 172 -6.53 39.61 -55.75
C GLU A 172 -5.15 39.64 -55.09
N TRP A 173 -4.11 39.07 -55.72
CA TRP A 173 -2.73 39.18 -55.25
C TRP A 173 -1.71 39.12 -56.38
N ASN A 174 -0.48 39.57 -56.13
CA ASN A 174 0.60 39.56 -57.11
C ASN A 174 1.30 38.19 -57.14
N SER A 175 1.35 37.55 -58.32
CA SER A 175 1.94 36.21 -58.48
C SER A 175 3.46 36.17 -58.23
N ARG A 176 4.16 37.30 -58.38
CA ARG A 176 5.61 37.37 -58.12
C ARG A 176 5.95 37.39 -56.64
N GLU A 177 5.02 37.85 -55.80
CA GLU A 177 5.23 37.92 -54.35
C GLU A 177 5.10 36.55 -53.68
N THR A 178 4.31 35.65 -54.25
CA THR A 178 4.18 34.27 -53.79
C THR A 178 5.34 33.40 -54.25
N GLY A 179 5.92 33.67 -55.43
CA GLY A 179 6.84 32.76 -56.10
C GLY A 179 6.18 31.40 -56.37
N MET A 180 4.89 31.45 -56.70
CA MET A 180 3.98 30.36 -57.06
C MET A 180 3.44 30.70 -58.46
N GLU A 181 3.60 29.81 -59.45
CA GLU A 181 3.34 30.10 -60.89
C GLU A 181 2.15 29.34 -61.52
N GLY A 182 1.60 28.36 -60.81
CA GLY A 182 0.49 27.51 -61.22
C GLY A 182 -0.82 28.28 -61.39
N SER A 183 -1.68 27.76 -62.28
CA SER A 183 -3.04 28.28 -62.51
C SER A 183 -4.13 27.48 -61.79
N ALA A 184 -3.76 26.35 -61.19
CA ALA A 184 -4.64 25.47 -60.43
C ALA A 184 -3.94 25.09 -59.12
N PHE A 185 -4.66 25.24 -58.01
CA PHE A 185 -4.19 24.94 -56.66
C PHE A 185 -5.07 23.84 -56.05
N VAL A 186 -4.54 23.09 -55.10
CA VAL A 186 -5.34 22.20 -54.25
C VAL A 186 -5.67 22.90 -52.94
N ASP A 187 -6.95 22.95 -52.57
CA ASP A 187 -7.35 23.40 -51.24
C ASP A 187 -7.16 22.27 -50.23
N LEU A 188 -6.22 22.44 -49.31
CA LEU A 188 -5.91 21.45 -48.29
C LEU A 188 -7.06 21.27 -47.28
N LEU A 189 -8.03 22.20 -47.21
CA LEU A 189 -9.20 22.06 -46.34
C LEU A 189 -10.29 21.16 -46.90
N THR A 190 -10.48 21.09 -48.22
CA THR A 190 -11.56 20.32 -48.88
C THR A 190 -11.03 19.20 -49.77
N GLY A 191 -9.78 19.28 -50.24
CA GLY A 191 -9.20 18.43 -51.28
C GLY A 191 -9.59 18.84 -52.71
N GLU A 192 -10.38 19.90 -52.87
CA GLU A 192 -10.84 20.35 -54.18
C GLU A 192 -9.76 21.14 -54.93
N LYS A 193 -9.78 21.06 -56.26
CA LYS A 193 -8.95 21.89 -57.13
C LYS A 193 -9.61 23.25 -57.31
N ILE A 194 -8.86 24.31 -57.02
CA ILE A 194 -9.28 25.70 -57.14
C ILE A 194 -8.49 26.33 -58.29
N ASP A 195 -9.21 26.70 -59.36
CA ASP A 195 -8.64 27.45 -60.47
C ASP A 195 -8.57 28.95 -60.11
N VAL A 196 -7.39 29.54 -60.34
CA VAL A 196 -7.18 30.99 -60.14
C VAL A 196 -7.04 31.68 -61.49
N ASN A 197 -7.73 32.79 -61.66
CA ASN A 197 -7.71 33.54 -62.91
C ASN A 197 -6.46 34.41 -62.97
N LYS A 198 -5.61 34.19 -63.99
CA LYS A 198 -4.37 34.94 -64.21
C LYS A 198 -4.61 36.15 -65.12
N MET A 199 -4.51 37.36 -64.56
CA MET A 199 -4.58 38.62 -65.31
C MET A 199 -3.22 39.33 -65.27
N SER A 200 -2.43 39.17 -66.34
CA SER A 200 -1.08 39.72 -66.47
C SER A 200 -0.13 39.30 -65.32
N LYS A 201 -0.02 40.12 -64.26
CA LYS A 201 0.84 39.92 -63.07
C LYS A 201 0.05 39.62 -61.77
N ASN A 202 -1.28 39.67 -61.83
CA ASN A 202 -2.14 39.44 -60.67
C ASN A 202 -2.97 38.17 -60.85
N PHE A 203 -3.09 37.40 -59.77
CA PHE A 203 -4.04 36.30 -59.65
C PHE A 203 -5.32 36.80 -58.98
N THR A 204 -6.45 36.28 -59.42
CA THR A 204 -7.76 36.57 -58.84
C THR A 204 -8.52 35.29 -58.54
N CYS A 205 -9.21 35.24 -57.40
CA CYS A 205 -10.02 34.11 -56.96
C CYS A 205 -11.36 34.61 -56.42
N SER A 206 -12.47 34.06 -56.94
CA SER A 206 -13.81 34.39 -56.46
C SER A 206 -14.12 33.59 -55.21
N LEU A 207 -14.50 34.28 -54.13
CA LEU A 207 -14.80 33.67 -52.84
C LEU A 207 -16.27 33.85 -52.50
N GLY A 208 -16.93 32.74 -52.17
CA GLY A 208 -18.28 32.77 -51.60
C GLY A 208 -18.28 33.36 -50.18
N PRO A 209 -19.48 33.63 -49.62
CA PRO A 209 -19.60 34.14 -48.25
C PRO A 209 -18.91 33.24 -47.22
N GLY A 210 -18.01 33.82 -46.43
CA GLY A 210 -17.24 33.14 -45.37
C GLY A 210 -16.28 32.05 -45.85
N THR A 211 -16.02 31.93 -47.16
CA THR A 211 -15.10 30.93 -47.70
C THR A 211 -13.67 31.19 -47.24
N VAL A 212 -13.00 30.13 -46.79
CA VAL A 212 -11.57 30.12 -46.47
C VAL A 212 -10.91 28.98 -47.21
N PHE A 213 -9.81 29.26 -47.92
CA PHE A 213 -9.01 28.29 -48.64
C PHE A 213 -7.59 28.25 -48.08
N CYS A 214 -6.99 27.06 -48.06
CA CYS A 214 -5.58 26.85 -47.80
C CYS A 214 -4.94 26.19 -49.03
N LEU A 215 -4.47 27.01 -49.96
CA LEU A 215 -4.04 26.58 -51.28
C LEU A 215 -2.57 26.15 -51.30
N SER A 216 -2.30 24.99 -51.89
CA SER A 216 -0.96 24.53 -52.29
C SER A 216 -0.87 24.32 -53.81
N GLU A 217 0.31 24.49 -54.38
CA GLU A 217 0.64 24.07 -55.75
C GLU A 217 1.18 22.65 -55.82
N ASP A 218 1.56 22.08 -54.68
CA ASP A 218 2.14 20.75 -54.58
C ASP A 218 1.08 19.76 -54.11
N ASN A 219 0.63 18.89 -55.01
CA ASN A 219 -0.37 17.88 -54.68
C ASN A 219 0.08 16.90 -53.59
N SER A 220 1.41 16.73 -53.37
CA SER A 220 1.91 15.88 -52.28
C SER A 220 1.59 16.46 -50.89
N ASP A 221 1.30 17.76 -50.78
CA ASP A 221 0.87 18.37 -49.52
C ASP A 221 -0.51 17.89 -49.09
N LEU A 222 -1.38 17.51 -50.04
CA LEU A 222 -2.67 16.90 -49.75
C LEU A 222 -2.49 15.51 -49.10
N GLU A 223 -1.59 14.70 -49.65
CA GLU A 223 -1.25 13.37 -49.11
C GLU A 223 -0.69 13.48 -47.69
N LEU A 224 0.10 14.52 -47.38
CA LEU A 224 0.61 14.77 -46.02
C LEU A 224 -0.51 15.06 -45.01
N VAL A 225 -1.55 15.77 -45.41
CA VAL A 225 -2.71 16.09 -44.56
C VAL A 225 -3.60 14.87 -44.39
N GLU A 226 -3.87 14.15 -45.48
CA GLU A 226 -4.72 12.94 -45.51
C GLU A 226 -4.10 11.81 -44.70
N LYS A 227 -2.80 11.56 -44.82
CA LYS A 227 -2.08 10.61 -43.97
C LYS A 227 -2.21 10.96 -42.49
N GLY A 228 -2.13 12.24 -42.15
CA GLY A 228 -2.36 12.71 -40.79
C GLY A 228 -3.80 12.52 -40.29
N MET A 229 -4.77 12.36 -41.19
CA MET A 229 -6.17 12.03 -40.88
C MET A 229 -6.45 10.51 -40.88
N GLU A 230 -5.69 9.71 -41.62
CA GLU A 230 -5.85 8.25 -41.76
C GLU A 230 -5.21 7.44 -40.61
N ASP A 231 -4.30 8.02 -39.83
CA ASP A 231 -3.69 7.44 -38.60
C ASP A 231 -4.72 7.23 -37.44
N ASN A 232 -5.95 6.84 -37.78
CA ASN A 232 -7.13 6.64 -36.92
C ASN A 232 -6.96 5.55 -35.86
N GLU A 233 -5.94 4.69 -35.96
CA GLU A 233 -5.63 3.71 -34.92
C GLU A 233 -4.68 4.27 -33.83
N VAL A 234 -4.03 5.41 -34.06
CA VAL A 234 -3.08 6.01 -33.11
C VAL A 234 -3.61 7.34 -32.57
N PHE A 235 -4.19 7.27 -31.37
CA PHE A 235 -4.55 8.41 -30.54
C PHE A 235 -3.44 9.47 -30.51
N PHE A 236 -3.78 10.73 -30.81
CA PHE A 236 -2.96 11.94 -30.62
C PHE A 236 -1.44 11.69 -30.68
N ILE A 237 -0.88 11.58 -31.88
CA ILE A 237 0.57 11.50 -32.06
C ILE A 237 1.17 12.88 -31.69
N ILE A 238 1.91 12.92 -30.59
CA ILE A 238 2.70 14.09 -30.18
C ILE A 238 3.83 14.27 -31.21
N PRO A 239 3.99 15.45 -31.83
CA PRO A 239 5.11 15.72 -32.71
C PRO A 239 6.46 15.37 -32.05
N GLU A 240 7.37 14.74 -32.80
CA GLU A 240 8.64 14.22 -32.26
C GLU A 240 9.45 15.31 -31.53
N GLN A 241 9.44 16.54 -32.04
CA GLN A 241 10.09 17.67 -31.38
C GLN A 241 9.50 17.97 -29.99
N ILE A 242 8.17 17.90 -29.83
CA ILE A 242 7.51 18.10 -28.54
C ILE A 242 7.81 16.93 -27.60
N LYS A 243 7.80 15.70 -28.13
CA LYS A 243 8.17 14.50 -27.37
C LYS A 243 9.59 14.64 -26.81
N ARG A 244 10.56 14.99 -27.65
CA ARG A 244 11.95 15.25 -27.27
C ARG A 244 12.07 16.36 -26.24
N GLN A 245 11.43 17.52 -26.44
CA GLN A 245 11.45 18.61 -25.47
C GLN A 245 10.88 18.20 -24.10
N ARG A 246 9.79 17.43 -24.07
CA ARG A 246 9.18 16.92 -22.82
C ARG A 246 10.09 15.93 -22.09
N LEU A 247 10.90 15.16 -22.82
CA LEU A 247 11.90 14.25 -22.25
C LEU A 247 13.11 15.04 -21.71
N ARG A 248 13.64 16.00 -22.48
CA ARG A 248 14.72 16.90 -22.03
C ARG A 248 14.35 17.64 -20.74
N ALA A 249 13.15 18.21 -20.67
CA ALA A 249 12.66 18.89 -19.48
C ALA A 249 12.60 17.94 -18.27
N LYS A 250 12.10 16.71 -18.47
CA LYS A 250 12.03 15.72 -17.38
C LYS A 250 13.42 15.22 -16.96
N ALA A 251 14.36 15.08 -17.88
CA ALA A 251 15.75 14.74 -17.56
C ALA A 251 16.39 15.84 -16.69
N LEU A 252 16.13 17.11 -17.01
CA LEU A 252 16.56 18.24 -16.19
C LEU A 252 15.86 18.30 -14.82
N ASP A 253 14.59 17.90 -14.71
CA ASP A 253 13.92 17.79 -13.41
C ASP A 253 14.60 16.77 -12.49
N VAL A 254 15.00 15.61 -13.04
CA VAL A 254 15.75 14.58 -12.29
C VAL A 254 17.13 15.11 -11.91
N PHE A 255 17.84 15.75 -12.84
CA PHE A 255 19.12 16.40 -12.56
C PHE A 255 19.00 17.43 -11.43
N LYS A 256 17.98 18.31 -11.50
CA LYS A 256 17.71 19.33 -10.50
C LYS A 256 17.45 18.76 -9.12
N PHE A 257 16.75 17.62 -9.02
CA PHE A 257 16.53 16.97 -7.73
C PHE A 257 17.85 16.53 -7.07
N TYR A 258 18.76 15.92 -7.83
CA TYR A 258 20.02 15.39 -7.29
C TYR A 258 21.14 16.42 -7.17
N LYS A 259 21.21 17.41 -8.05
CA LYS A 259 22.31 18.38 -8.15
C LYS A 259 21.90 19.81 -7.77
N GLY A 260 20.60 20.06 -7.57
CA GLY A 260 20.07 21.40 -7.32
C GLY A 260 19.99 22.25 -8.60
N VAL A 261 19.81 23.56 -8.42
CA VAL A 261 19.85 24.53 -9.53
C VAL A 261 21.29 25.05 -9.62
N SER A 262 22.05 24.56 -10.61
CA SER A 262 23.44 24.91 -10.85
C SER A 262 23.75 25.02 -12.34
N ASP A 263 24.98 25.44 -12.68
CA ASP A 263 25.52 25.25 -14.03
C ASP A 263 25.50 23.76 -14.37
N ILE A 264 25.02 23.42 -15.57
CA ILE A 264 24.90 22.04 -16.06
C ILE A 264 26.21 21.53 -16.68
N GLY A 265 27.18 22.40 -16.94
CA GLY A 265 28.49 22.05 -17.48
C GLY A 265 28.40 21.21 -18.76
N ASN A 266 29.01 20.02 -18.75
CA ASN A 266 29.05 19.08 -19.88
C ASN A 266 27.87 18.08 -19.88
N PHE A 267 26.80 18.33 -19.13
CA PHE A 267 25.63 17.45 -19.12
C PHE A 267 24.91 17.48 -20.48
N ASP A 268 25.04 16.41 -21.25
CA ASP A 268 24.37 16.27 -22.54
C ASP A 268 22.87 15.99 -22.33
N ILE A 269 22.06 17.03 -22.55
CA ILE A 269 20.61 16.99 -22.37
C ILE A 269 19.95 16.04 -23.40
N GLU A 270 20.55 15.88 -24.59
CA GLU A 270 19.99 15.02 -25.63
C GLU A 270 20.20 13.55 -25.27
N GLU A 271 21.43 13.18 -24.91
CA GLU A 271 21.74 11.84 -24.44
C GLU A 271 20.93 11.49 -23.19
N ALA A 272 20.74 12.45 -22.28
CA ALA A 272 19.93 12.27 -21.08
C ALA A 272 18.44 12.00 -21.42
N ALA A 273 17.88 12.70 -22.40
CA ALA A 273 16.50 12.48 -22.85
C ALA A 273 16.31 11.08 -23.46
N GLU A 274 17.28 10.61 -24.25
CA GLU A 274 17.28 9.26 -24.83
C GLU A 274 17.38 8.17 -23.78
N HIS A 275 18.28 8.35 -22.80
CA HIS A 275 18.41 7.41 -21.70
C HIS A 275 17.15 7.35 -20.82
N LEU A 276 16.54 8.51 -20.53
CA LEU A 276 15.27 8.58 -19.81
C LEU A 276 14.14 7.88 -20.58
N GLU A 277 14.05 8.08 -21.90
CA GLU A 277 13.03 7.42 -22.73
C GLU A 277 13.22 5.91 -22.79
N LYS A 278 14.46 5.43 -22.82
CA LYS A 278 14.75 4.00 -22.93
C LYS A 278 14.51 3.27 -21.61
N ASP A 279 15.05 3.79 -20.52
CA ASP A 279 15.00 3.15 -19.20
C ASP A 279 14.97 4.23 -18.09
N PRO A 280 13.77 4.73 -17.72
CA PRO A 280 13.65 5.77 -16.72
C PRO A 280 14.21 5.39 -15.35
N ILE A 281 14.12 4.11 -14.98
CA ILE A 281 14.59 3.60 -13.68
C ILE A 281 16.12 3.65 -13.66
N ASN A 282 16.78 3.09 -14.68
CA ASN A 282 18.23 3.11 -14.75
C ASN A 282 18.80 4.51 -14.97
N PHE A 283 18.06 5.40 -15.65
CA PHE A 283 18.42 6.82 -15.74
C PHE A 283 18.46 7.49 -14.36
N CYS A 284 17.41 7.30 -13.55
CA CYS A 284 17.37 7.83 -12.18
C CYS A 284 18.49 7.24 -11.32
N LYS A 285 18.74 5.92 -11.44
CA LYS A 285 19.86 5.24 -10.78
C LYS A 285 21.22 5.85 -11.12
N LYS A 286 21.52 6.06 -12.42
CA LYS A 286 22.81 6.61 -12.86
C LYS A 286 23.06 8.04 -12.33
N LEU A 287 22.00 8.81 -12.10
CA LEU A 287 22.11 10.16 -11.55
C LEU A 287 22.08 10.21 -10.02
N ASN A 288 21.68 9.14 -9.35
CA ASN A 288 21.64 9.03 -7.90
C ASN A 288 23.08 9.14 -7.33
N PRO A 289 23.41 10.19 -6.55
CA PRO A 289 24.74 10.36 -5.97
C PRO A 289 24.89 9.65 -4.61
N PHE A 290 23.80 9.09 -4.07
CA PHE A 290 23.76 8.59 -2.69
C PHE A 290 24.01 7.09 -2.59
N SER A 291 23.67 6.35 -3.63
CA SER A 291 23.75 4.89 -3.64
C SER A 291 23.53 4.30 -5.03
N ASP A 292 23.71 2.99 -5.12
CA ASP A 292 23.39 2.17 -6.29
C ASP A 292 21.88 1.84 -6.42
N GLU A 293 21.04 2.38 -5.53
CA GLU A 293 19.60 2.21 -5.57
C GLU A 293 18.98 3.01 -6.73
N PRO A 294 17.89 2.53 -7.34
CA PRO A 294 17.18 3.31 -8.34
C PRO A 294 16.48 4.54 -7.76
N ARG A 295 16.05 4.47 -6.49
CA ARG A 295 15.19 5.48 -5.83
C ARG A 295 13.94 5.84 -6.64
N VAL A 296 13.35 4.83 -7.29
CA VAL A 296 12.09 4.94 -8.03
C VAL A 296 11.13 3.88 -7.52
N ILE A 297 9.94 4.28 -7.08
CA ILE A 297 8.83 3.39 -6.77
C ILE A 297 7.92 3.33 -7.99
N THR A 298 7.61 2.12 -8.46
CA THR A 298 6.71 1.93 -9.60
C THR A 298 5.28 1.68 -9.15
N TRP A 299 4.34 2.45 -9.71
CA TRP A 299 2.91 2.20 -9.67
C TRP A 299 2.45 1.76 -11.08
N GLN A 300 1.82 0.60 -11.18
CA GLN A 300 1.48 -0.04 -12.46
C GLN A 300 -0.04 -0.20 -12.62
N TRP A 301 -0.60 0.36 -13.70
CA TRP A 301 -2.00 0.10 -14.07
C TRP A 301 -2.17 -1.28 -14.73
N PRO A 302 -3.28 -2.00 -14.47
CA PRO A 302 -4.31 -1.74 -13.44
C PRO A 302 -3.97 -2.33 -12.07
N LYS A 303 -2.83 -3.03 -11.94
CA LYS A 303 -2.42 -3.81 -10.75
C LYS A 303 -2.51 -3.02 -9.45
N ASP A 304 -2.04 -1.78 -9.46
CA ASP A 304 -1.88 -0.96 -8.25
C ASP A 304 -3.08 -0.04 -7.97
N VAL A 305 -4.17 -0.16 -8.72
CA VAL A 305 -5.41 0.60 -8.48
C VAL A 305 -5.97 0.32 -7.09
N ARG A 306 -5.79 -0.90 -6.57
CA ARG A 306 -6.30 -1.34 -5.27
C ARG A 306 -5.21 -1.49 -4.21
N ARG A 307 -3.94 -1.25 -4.55
CA ARG A 307 -2.81 -1.40 -3.63
C ARG A 307 -2.41 -0.04 -3.07
N GLU A 308 -2.27 0.07 -1.76
CA GLU A 308 -1.70 1.26 -1.12
C GLU A 308 -0.18 1.24 -1.30
N VAL A 309 0.31 1.98 -2.31
CA VAL A 309 1.73 2.01 -2.66
C VAL A 309 2.47 2.94 -1.72
N MET A 310 3.48 2.40 -1.04
CA MET A 310 4.33 3.14 -0.11
C MET A 310 5.43 3.89 -0.87
N ILE A 311 5.64 5.16 -0.53
CA ILE A 311 6.66 6.02 -1.16
C ILE A 311 7.62 6.49 -0.05
N PRO A 312 8.84 5.93 0.02
CA PRO A 312 9.86 6.40 0.95
C PRO A 312 10.33 7.83 0.62
N PRO A 313 10.89 8.57 1.58
CA PRO A 313 11.49 9.87 1.33
C PRO A 313 12.54 9.84 0.20
N GLY A 314 12.57 10.89 -0.61
CA GLY A 314 13.56 11.03 -1.69
C GLY A 314 13.40 10.06 -2.86
N HIS A 315 12.31 9.28 -2.91
CA HIS A 315 12.01 8.39 -4.03
C HIS A 315 11.07 9.04 -5.04
N PHE A 316 11.38 8.86 -6.33
CA PHE A 316 10.49 9.25 -7.42
C PHE A 316 9.32 8.26 -7.48
N LEU A 317 8.13 8.75 -7.86
CA LEU A 317 7.00 7.88 -8.20
C LEU A 317 6.89 7.78 -9.71
N MET A 318 7.09 6.58 -10.25
CA MET A 318 6.85 6.30 -11.66
C MET A 318 5.50 5.60 -11.82
N VAL A 319 4.59 6.22 -12.57
CA VAL A 319 3.29 5.64 -12.94
C VAL A 319 3.44 5.04 -14.33
N ARG A 320 2.99 3.80 -14.55
CA ARG A 320 3.04 3.10 -15.85
C ARG A 320 1.67 2.61 -16.30
N ALA A 321 1.42 2.67 -17.59
CA ALA A 321 0.22 2.13 -18.23
C ALA A 321 0.48 1.79 -19.72
N PRO A 322 -0.33 0.92 -20.35
CA PRO A 322 -0.16 0.57 -21.76
C PRO A 322 -0.64 1.66 -22.74
N GLY A 323 -1.32 2.70 -22.26
CA GLY A 323 -1.84 3.80 -23.06
C GLY A 323 -1.62 5.14 -22.36
N SER A 324 -1.86 6.24 -23.08
CA SER A 324 -1.64 7.59 -22.53
C SER A 324 -2.53 7.90 -21.33
N PHE A 325 -2.02 8.71 -20.40
CA PHE A 325 -2.76 9.12 -19.21
C PHE A 325 -2.25 10.45 -18.64
N ARG A 326 -3.06 11.03 -17.76
CA ARG A 326 -2.67 12.11 -16.84
C ARG A 326 -2.79 11.61 -15.41
N ALA A 327 -1.76 11.81 -14.60
CA ALA A 327 -1.73 11.42 -13.20
C ALA A 327 -1.61 12.67 -12.30
N ARG A 328 -2.25 12.63 -11.13
CA ARG A 328 -2.21 13.70 -10.13
C ARG A 328 -2.09 13.11 -8.73
N ILE A 329 -1.18 13.66 -7.93
CA ILE A 329 -1.09 13.36 -6.50
C ILE A 329 -1.94 14.38 -5.74
N MET A 330 -2.93 13.88 -5.00
CA MET A 330 -3.95 14.68 -4.32
C MET A 330 -3.82 14.56 -2.80
N ASN A 331 -4.02 15.68 -2.11
CA ASN A 331 -4.29 15.78 -0.69
C ASN A 331 -5.75 16.22 -0.50
N LYS A 332 -6.65 15.26 -0.34
CA LYS A 332 -8.11 15.50 -0.41
C LYS A 332 -8.47 16.15 -1.76
N GLU A 333 -8.79 17.44 -1.76
CA GLU A 333 -9.15 18.21 -2.96
C GLU A 333 -7.97 19.01 -3.55
N GLU A 334 -6.88 19.16 -2.80
CA GLU A 334 -5.68 19.89 -3.22
C GLU A 334 -4.79 19.02 -4.12
N CYS A 335 -4.37 19.54 -5.27
CA CYS A 335 -3.42 18.87 -6.16
C CYS A 335 -1.98 19.26 -5.80
N LEU A 336 -1.21 18.32 -5.27
CA LEU A 336 0.18 18.54 -4.86
C LEU A 336 1.15 18.46 -6.04
N ALA A 337 0.90 17.55 -6.97
CA ALA A 337 1.70 17.37 -8.18
C ALA A 337 0.85 16.78 -9.32
N ASN A 338 1.22 17.08 -10.56
CA ASN A 338 0.58 16.55 -11.75
C ASN A 338 1.62 16.21 -12.81
N GLU A 339 1.38 15.14 -13.57
CA GLU A 339 2.22 14.73 -14.69
C GLU A 339 1.36 14.17 -15.83
N ASP A 340 1.77 14.49 -17.07
CA ASP A 340 1.28 13.84 -18.28
C ASP A 340 2.21 12.71 -18.70
N SER A 341 1.64 11.60 -19.14
CA SER A 341 2.39 10.43 -19.59
C SER A 341 3.25 10.74 -20.82
N ARG A 342 4.38 10.05 -20.93
CA ARG A 342 5.34 10.05 -22.03
C ARG A 342 5.44 8.63 -22.55
N GLN A 343 5.60 8.47 -23.87
CA GLN A 343 5.76 7.16 -24.47
C GLN A 343 7.21 6.69 -24.31
N GLN A 344 7.38 5.43 -23.93
CA GLN A 344 8.65 4.73 -23.84
C GLN A 344 8.99 4.07 -25.20
N ALA A 345 10.25 3.72 -25.42
CA ALA A 345 10.70 3.07 -26.66
C ALA A 345 10.00 1.72 -26.95
N ASP A 346 9.47 1.04 -25.93
CA ASP A 346 8.71 -0.22 -26.06
C ASP A 346 7.21 -0.02 -26.40
N GLY A 347 6.77 1.23 -26.57
CA GLY A 347 5.39 1.61 -26.85
C GLY A 347 4.52 1.81 -25.60
N SER A 348 4.99 1.44 -24.40
CA SER A 348 4.30 1.70 -23.14
C SER A 348 4.37 3.18 -22.74
N PHE A 349 3.59 3.59 -21.75
CA PHE A 349 3.54 4.97 -21.27
C PHE A 349 3.94 5.07 -19.80
N PHE A 350 4.70 6.11 -19.46
CA PHE A 350 5.09 6.40 -18.09
C PHE A 350 4.98 7.88 -17.74
N SER A 351 4.81 8.18 -16.46
CA SER A 351 5.03 9.52 -15.91
C SER A 351 5.94 9.41 -14.69
N LEU A 352 6.80 10.40 -14.48
CA LEU A 352 7.77 10.39 -13.38
C LEU A 352 7.57 11.64 -12.51
N PHE A 353 7.05 11.44 -11.30
CA PHE A 353 6.90 12.48 -10.30
C PHE A 353 8.19 12.64 -9.52
N SER A 354 8.68 13.88 -9.45
CA SER A 354 9.79 14.22 -8.55
C SER A 354 9.39 14.00 -7.09
N PRO A 355 10.33 13.64 -6.21
CA PRO A 355 10.05 13.44 -4.79
C PRO A 355 9.41 14.70 -4.18
N LEU A 356 8.33 14.52 -3.43
CA LEU A 356 7.70 15.60 -2.66
C LEU A 356 8.53 15.90 -1.40
N SER A 357 8.24 17.05 -0.76
CA SER A 357 8.86 17.43 0.51
C SER A 357 8.71 16.31 1.55
N GLU A 358 9.80 16.04 2.27
CA GLU A 358 9.84 14.99 3.29
C GLU A 358 8.72 15.18 4.33
N PRO A 359 7.87 14.16 4.54
CA PRO A 359 6.81 14.27 5.52
C PRO A 359 7.31 14.03 6.95
N GLU A 360 6.72 14.74 7.92
CA GLU A 360 6.98 14.51 9.35
C GLU A 360 6.40 13.20 9.90
N GLY A 361 5.45 12.59 9.20
CA GLY A 361 4.76 11.37 9.61
C GLY A 361 4.17 10.60 8.44
N LEU A 362 3.32 9.61 8.71
CA LEU A 362 2.63 8.85 7.68
C LEU A 362 1.50 9.69 7.07
N TYR A 363 1.55 9.96 5.76
CA TYR A 363 0.50 10.70 5.06
C TYR A 363 -0.14 9.88 3.95
N PRO A 364 -1.42 9.48 4.13
CA PRO A 364 -2.23 8.98 3.04
C PRO A 364 -2.45 10.08 1.99
N ARG A 365 -2.25 9.72 0.73
CA ARG A 365 -2.50 10.55 -0.46
C ARG A 365 -3.29 9.74 -1.48
N THR A 366 -3.81 10.43 -2.49
CA THR A 366 -4.56 9.78 -3.57
C THR A 366 -3.89 10.06 -4.90
N LEU A 367 -3.56 9.01 -5.65
CA LEU A 367 -3.17 9.10 -7.05
C LEU A 367 -4.43 9.08 -7.92
N ARG A 368 -4.79 10.22 -8.49
CA ARG A 368 -5.89 10.35 -9.46
C ARG A 368 -5.36 10.21 -10.86
N VAL A 369 -5.79 9.19 -11.58
CA VAL A 369 -5.35 8.92 -12.95
C VAL A 369 -6.53 9.06 -13.91
N SER A 370 -6.28 9.74 -15.03
CA SER A 370 -7.20 9.84 -16.17
C SER A 370 -6.54 9.13 -17.34
N PHE A 371 -6.96 7.89 -17.59
CA PHE A 371 -6.42 7.00 -18.61
C PHE A 371 -7.22 7.12 -19.90
N TYR A 372 -6.54 7.34 -21.03
CA TYR A 372 -7.17 7.57 -22.32
C TYR A 372 -6.96 6.34 -23.23
N ASN A 373 -8.06 5.68 -23.61
CA ASN A 373 -8.03 4.49 -24.47
C ASN A 373 -9.28 4.40 -25.36
N ASN A 374 -9.12 4.16 -26.66
CA ASN A 374 -10.23 3.92 -27.60
C ASN A 374 -11.29 5.03 -27.60
N GLY A 375 -10.84 6.29 -27.54
CA GLY A 375 -11.72 7.48 -27.49
C GLY A 375 -12.50 7.64 -26.17
N LYS A 376 -12.23 6.78 -25.17
CA LYS A 376 -12.84 6.82 -23.84
C LYS A 376 -11.81 7.25 -22.81
N CYS A 377 -12.24 8.06 -21.85
CA CYS A 377 -11.46 8.37 -20.67
C CYS A 377 -11.98 7.55 -19.48
N LYS A 378 -11.08 6.87 -18.77
CA LYS A 378 -11.39 6.20 -17.50
C LYS A 378 -10.67 6.94 -16.38
N HIS A 379 -11.42 7.27 -15.34
CA HIS A 379 -10.88 7.89 -14.13
C HIS A 379 -10.87 6.87 -13.01
N PHE A 380 -9.79 6.87 -12.22
CA PHE A 380 -9.72 6.10 -10.99
C PHE A 380 -8.79 6.80 -10.00
N ASP A 381 -9.10 6.60 -8.73
CA ASP A 381 -8.32 7.07 -7.59
C ASP A 381 -7.67 5.84 -6.94
N ALA A 382 -6.36 5.90 -6.71
CA ALA A 382 -5.58 4.84 -6.08
C ALA A 382 -4.90 5.37 -4.80
N PRO A 383 -4.83 4.57 -3.72
CA PRO A 383 -4.21 4.99 -2.48
C PRO A 383 -2.68 5.01 -2.57
N LEU A 384 -2.07 6.06 -2.03
CA LEU A 384 -0.62 6.18 -1.81
C LEU A 384 -0.36 6.44 -0.33
N LEU A 385 0.76 5.93 0.18
CA LEU A 385 1.22 6.22 1.54
C LEU A 385 2.63 6.79 1.50
N PHE A 386 2.78 8.08 1.79
CA PHE A 386 4.08 8.72 1.93
C PHE A 386 4.65 8.42 3.32
N LEU A 387 5.85 7.86 3.35
CA LEU A 387 6.53 7.45 4.58
C LEU A 387 7.42 8.59 5.12
N PRO A 388 7.52 8.76 6.45
CA PRO A 388 8.52 9.66 7.03
C PRO A 388 9.92 9.07 6.92
N ASN A 389 10.94 9.88 7.19
CA ASN A 389 12.28 9.34 7.42
C ASN A 389 12.27 8.38 8.63
N ALA A 390 13.06 7.30 8.53
CA ALA A 390 13.11 6.24 9.53
C ALA A 390 13.31 6.76 10.96
N LYS A 391 14.15 7.81 11.16
CA LYS A 391 14.39 8.41 12.48
C LYS A 391 13.17 9.11 13.10
N ASN A 392 12.21 9.49 12.26
CA ASN A 392 10.97 10.16 12.65
C ASN A 392 9.81 9.17 12.83
N ALA A 393 10.00 7.89 12.52
CA ALA A 393 8.98 6.87 12.71
C ALA A 393 8.72 6.65 14.21
N LYS A 394 7.46 6.79 14.63
CA LYS A 394 7.03 6.62 16.02
C LYS A 394 5.83 5.68 16.11
N VAL A 395 5.73 4.97 17.22
CA VAL A 395 4.60 4.09 17.54
C VAL A 395 3.64 4.80 18.48
N LYS A 396 2.40 5.02 18.03
CA LYS A 396 1.34 5.69 18.79
C LYS A 396 0.75 4.76 19.86
N ARG A 397 0.60 5.27 21.09
CA ARG A 397 0.09 4.53 22.26
C ARG A 397 -1.22 5.09 22.83
N LYS A 398 -1.58 6.32 22.48
CA LYS A 398 -2.81 7.00 22.89
C LYS A 398 -3.71 7.23 21.68
N TYR A 399 -4.99 6.90 21.79
CA TYR A 399 -5.96 7.06 20.72
C TYR A 399 -7.20 7.79 21.23
N TYR A 400 -7.68 8.77 20.48
CA TYR A 400 -8.92 9.47 20.79
C TYR A 400 -10.13 8.76 20.19
N ARG A 401 -11.31 9.01 20.75
CA ARG A 401 -12.57 8.38 20.31
C ARG A 401 -12.81 8.42 18.80
N SER A 402 -12.57 9.55 18.14
CA SER A 402 -12.78 9.69 16.69
C SER A 402 -11.93 8.75 15.85
N GLU A 403 -10.74 8.40 16.34
CA GLU A 403 -9.84 7.46 15.67
C GLU A 403 -10.31 6.02 15.90
N LEU A 404 -10.67 5.71 17.15
CA LEU A 404 -11.11 4.38 17.57
C LEU A 404 -12.42 3.93 16.91
N LEU A 405 -13.32 4.89 16.64
CA LEU A 405 -14.55 4.63 15.88
C LEU A 405 -14.28 4.22 14.42
N ARG A 406 -13.14 4.64 13.85
CA ARG A 406 -12.72 4.26 12.48
C ARG A 406 -11.85 3.02 12.47
N LYS A 407 -10.96 2.88 13.46
CA LYS A 407 -10.00 1.78 13.63
C LYS A 407 -10.06 1.27 15.06
N PRO A 408 -10.92 0.27 15.34
CA PRO A 408 -11.03 -0.37 16.65
C PRO A 408 -9.69 -0.94 17.12
N HIS A 409 -9.22 -0.52 18.30
CA HIS A 409 -8.02 -1.06 18.92
C HIS A 409 -8.34 -1.95 20.14
N ILE A 410 -7.42 -2.86 20.44
CA ILE A 410 -7.46 -3.72 21.62
C ILE A 410 -6.14 -3.60 22.38
N MET A 411 -6.19 -3.81 23.68
CA MET A 411 -5.02 -4.04 24.52
C MET A 411 -4.80 -5.55 24.66
N LEU A 412 -3.53 -5.96 24.56
CA LEU A 412 -3.05 -7.25 25.02
C LEU A 412 -2.25 -7.05 26.31
N GLY A 413 -2.66 -7.70 27.39
CA GLY A 413 -1.84 -7.91 28.58
C GLY A 413 -1.53 -9.38 28.72
N THR A 414 -0.30 -9.73 29.12
CA THR A 414 0.10 -11.12 29.34
C THR A 414 0.85 -11.27 30.67
N ASN A 415 0.89 -12.50 31.19
CA ASN A 415 1.49 -12.79 32.49
C ASN A 415 2.81 -13.59 32.42
N GLY A 416 3.33 -13.89 31.22
CA GLY A 416 4.55 -14.69 31.05
C GLY A 416 4.39 -16.19 31.36
N LYS A 417 3.15 -16.67 31.58
CA LYS A 417 2.81 -18.11 31.74
C LYS A 417 1.90 -18.63 30.62
N GLY A 418 1.50 -17.78 29.67
CA GLY A 418 0.54 -18.13 28.61
C GLY A 418 -0.86 -17.52 28.81
N GLY A 419 -1.17 -16.99 30.00
CA GLY A 419 -2.42 -16.29 30.27
C GLY A 419 -2.43 -14.87 29.69
N MET A 420 -3.62 -14.35 29.40
CA MET A 420 -3.79 -13.03 28.79
C MET A 420 -5.02 -12.27 29.32
N SER A 421 -4.96 -10.95 29.16
CA SER A 421 -6.10 -10.04 29.11
C SER A 421 -6.19 -9.47 27.69
N ARG A 422 -7.34 -9.62 27.04
CA ARG A 422 -7.61 -9.09 25.70
C ARG A 422 -8.81 -8.16 25.78
N SER A 423 -8.50 -6.90 26.09
CA SER A 423 -9.49 -5.87 26.44
C SER A 423 -9.69 -4.88 25.30
N ARG A 424 -10.95 -4.58 24.94
CA ARG A 424 -11.26 -3.63 23.86
C ARG A 424 -11.24 -2.19 24.36
N PHE A 425 -10.99 -1.24 23.45
CA PHE A 425 -11.22 0.18 23.76
C PHE A 425 -12.68 0.45 24.19
N ALA A 426 -13.62 -0.34 23.68
CA ALA A 426 -15.02 -0.34 24.08
C ALA A 426 -15.24 -1.24 25.31
N TRP A 427 -15.05 -0.68 26.51
CA TRP A 427 -15.00 -1.38 27.81
C TRP A 427 -16.11 -2.42 28.06
N GLY A 428 -17.35 -2.14 27.64
CA GLY A 428 -18.50 -3.03 27.82
C GLY A 428 -18.84 -3.93 26.64
N GLU A 429 -18.13 -3.83 25.52
CA GLU A 429 -18.50 -4.50 24.27
C GLU A 429 -17.61 -5.71 23.96
N LEU A 430 -18.19 -6.70 23.29
CA LEU A 430 -17.52 -7.91 22.84
C LEU A 430 -17.76 -8.05 21.34
N SER A 431 -16.71 -8.39 20.59
CA SER A 431 -16.78 -8.58 19.15
C SER A 431 -16.27 -9.96 18.72
N SER A 432 -15.53 -10.66 19.58
CA SER A 432 -15.01 -12.01 19.34
C SER A 432 -15.00 -12.83 20.62
N ARG A 433 -15.17 -14.16 20.54
CA ARG A 433 -15.16 -15.10 21.67
C ARG A 433 -13.87 -15.09 22.48
N TYR A 434 -12.81 -14.53 21.88
CA TYR A 434 -11.51 -14.34 22.51
C TYR A 434 -11.36 -13.01 23.27
N ASP A 435 -12.36 -12.13 23.24
CA ASP A 435 -12.37 -10.93 24.08
C ASP A 435 -12.64 -11.37 25.53
N ALA A 436 -11.71 -11.08 26.44
CA ALA A 436 -11.80 -11.44 27.86
C ALA A 436 -10.92 -10.54 28.72
N LEU A 437 -11.42 -10.12 29.88
CA LEU A 437 -10.61 -9.47 30.90
C LEU A 437 -9.55 -10.43 31.45
N ILE A 438 -9.87 -11.71 31.66
CA ILE A 438 -8.90 -12.77 31.98
C ILE A 438 -9.21 -14.06 31.22
N ALA A 439 -8.25 -14.49 30.40
CA ALA A 439 -8.12 -15.83 29.86
C ALA A 439 -6.87 -16.50 30.47
N ALA A 440 -7.08 -17.42 31.41
CA ALA A 440 -6.04 -17.98 32.25
C ALA A 440 -5.31 -19.16 31.61
N ASN A 441 -4.02 -19.30 31.91
CA ASN A 441 -3.27 -20.55 31.71
C ASN A 441 -3.24 -21.31 33.03
N ILE A 442 -4.08 -22.33 33.20
CA ILE A 442 -4.28 -22.98 34.51
C ILE A 442 -3.03 -23.78 34.92
N ASN A 443 -2.37 -24.44 33.97
CA ASN A 443 -1.15 -25.18 34.25
C ASN A 443 0.00 -24.27 34.72
N SER A 444 0.68 -24.69 35.79
CA SER A 444 1.79 -23.93 36.38
C SER A 444 3.15 -24.21 35.74
N LYS A 445 3.25 -25.29 34.94
CA LYS A 445 4.52 -25.78 34.37
C LYS A 445 4.71 -25.42 32.91
N TYR A 446 3.64 -25.33 32.12
CA TYR A 446 3.74 -25.06 30.69
C TYR A 446 2.51 -24.32 30.16
N PRO A 447 2.63 -23.67 28.99
CA PRO A 447 1.48 -23.11 28.30
C PRO A 447 0.53 -24.19 27.78
N GLU A 448 -0.76 -23.94 27.93
CA GLU A 448 -1.88 -24.74 27.41
C GLU A 448 -3.02 -23.81 26.96
N ASP A 449 -4.10 -24.41 26.48
CA ASP A 449 -5.30 -23.70 26.08
C ASP A 449 -5.83 -22.80 27.19
N ARG A 450 -6.19 -21.58 26.82
CA ARG A 450 -6.58 -20.54 27.78
C ARG A 450 -8.02 -20.75 28.21
N TRP A 451 -8.25 -20.66 29.50
CA TRP A 451 -9.57 -20.80 30.08
C TRP A 451 -10.16 -19.43 30.41
N ILE A 452 -11.31 -19.09 29.81
CA ILE A 452 -11.98 -17.82 30.06
C ILE A 452 -12.93 -17.98 31.25
N MET A 453 -12.69 -17.18 32.29
CA MET A 453 -13.62 -17.07 33.41
C MET A 453 -14.09 -15.66 33.73
N PHE A 454 -13.34 -14.62 33.32
CA PHE A 454 -13.75 -13.23 33.49
C PHE A 454 -13.78 -12.52 32.14
N THR A 455 -14.98 -12.35 31.59
CA THR A 455 -15.16 -11.95 30.19
C THR A 455 -15.20 -10.44 30.03
N ARG A 456 -16.11 -9.76 30.73
CA ARG A 456 -16.21 -8.29 30.75
C ARG A 456 -16.74 -7.78 32.09
N CYS A 457 -16.64 -6.48 32.33
CA CYS A 457 -17.22 -5.83 33.49
C CYS A 457 -17.99 -4.58 33.07
N ARG A 458 -19.31 -4.67 32.99
CA ARG A 458 -20.17 -3.52 32.66
C ARG A 458 -20.16 -2.53 33.83
N ALA A 459 -20.18 -1.23 33.56
CA ALA A 459 -20.08 -0.22 34.60
C ALA A 459 -21.06 0.93 34.37
N TRP A 460 -21.60 1.46 35.47
CA TRP A 460 -22.47 2.64 35.48
C TRP A 460 -22.06 3.60 36.60
N LEU A 461 -22.21 4.88 36.34
CA LEU A 461 -22.07 5.95 37.32
C LEU A 461 -23.45 6.57 37.56
N VAL A 462 -23.86 6.60 38.82
CA VAL A 462 -25.17 7.11 39.25
C VAL A 462 -24.99 8.33 40.15
N PHE A 463 -25.66 9.43 39.81
CA PHE A 463 -25.70 10.64 40.62
C PHE A 463 -27.13 11.19 40.65
N GLN A 464 -27.67 11.42 41.86
CA GLN A 464 -29.03 11.94 42.08
C GLN A 464 -30.14 11.23 41.26
N GLY A 465 -30.01 9.92 41.05
CA GLY A 465 -30.97 9.12 40.28
C GLY A 465 -30.74 9.11 38.77
N TYR A 466 -29.86 9.96 38.24
CA TYR A 466 -29.38 9.85 36.86
C TYR A 466 -28.33 8.74 36.78
N SER A 467 -28.55 7.74 35.92
CA SER A 467 -27.65 6.61 35.71
C SER A 467 -27.07 6.69 34.30
N GLN A 468 -25.75 6.72 34.21
CA GLN A 468 -25.02 6.74 32.95
C GLN A 468 -24.11 5.51 32.86
N ASP A 469 -24.25 4.74 31.79
CA ASP A 469 -23.33 3.65 31.49
C ASP A 469 -21.96 4.18 31.01
N ILE A 470 -20.89 3.50 31.39
CA ILE A 470 -19.52 3.82 30.97
C ILE A 470 -19.25 3.10 29.64
N GLY A 471 -19.62 3.77 28.54
CA GLY A 471 -19.51 3.26 27.18
C GLY A 471 -18.71 4.15 26.23
N VAL A 472 -18.67 3.77 24.95
CA VAL A 472 -17.89 4.44 23.88
C VAL A 472 -18.35 5.88 23.64
N HIS A 473 -19.60 6.22 23.90
CA HIS A 473 -20.14 7.59 23.81
C HIS A 473 -19.55 8.55 24.84
N CYS A 474 -19.11 8.05 25.99
CA CYS A 474 -18.44 8.84 27.03
C CYS A 474 -16.91 8.80 26.92
N LEU A 475 -16.35 7.95 26.05
CA LEU A 475 -14.90 7.76 25.93
C LEU A 475 -14.23 9.01 25.34
N ASP A 476 -13.17 9.45 26.00
CA ASP A 476 -12.28 10.51 25.49
C ASP A 476 -11.05 9.88 24.81
N SER A 477 -10.30 9.10 25.58
CA SER A 477 -9.06 8.47 25.12
C SER A 477 -8.89 7.04 25.63
N PHE A 478 -8.24 6.21 24.82
CA PHE A 478 -7.75 4.89 25.20
C PHE A 478 -6.23 4.82 25.02
N GLU A 479 -5.55 4.30 26.02
CA GLU A 479 -4.10 4.17 26.08
C GLU A 479 -3.69 2.76 26.49
N PHE A 480 -2.53 2.34 26.00
CA PHE A 480 -1.90 1.12 26.47
C PHE A 480 -0.38 1.31 26.63
N ASP A 481 0.22 0.40 27.37
CA ASP A 481 1.66 0.25 27.46
C ASP A 481 2.09 -1.21 27.23
N TYR A 482 3.39 -1.40 27.03
CA TYR A 482 3.97 -2.73 26.83
C TYR A 482 4.27 -3.47 28.15
N LYS A 483 3.74 -3.00 29.28
CA LYS A 483 3.85 -3.64 30.59
C LYS A 483 2.53 -4.30 30.98
N SER A 484 1.73 -4.69 29.99
CA SER A 484 0.41 -5.28 30.20
C SER A 484 -0.55 -4.35 30.95
N ARG A 485 -0.49 -3.03 30.69
CA ARG A 485 -1.43 -2.03 31.24
C ARG A 485 -2.23 -1.30 30.18
N GLY A 486 -3.47 -0.96 30.52
CA GLY A 486 -4.40 -0.22 29.68
C GLY A 486 -5.16 0.82 30.49
N ILE A 487 -5.46 1.96 29.87
CA ILE A 487 -6.11 3.11 30.52
C ILE A 487 -7.21 3.63 29.59
N TRP A 488 -8.41 3.78 30.14
CA TRP A 488 -9.56 4.39 29.49
C TRP A 488 -9.93 5.65 30.25
N ARG A 489 -10.08 6.77 29.54
CA ARG A 489 -10.55 8.04 30.11
C ARG A 489 -11.90 8.43 29.55
N TYR A 490 -12.77 8.91 30.42
CA TYR A 490 -14.15 9.22 30.11
C TYR A 490 -14.55 10.61 30.61
N HIS A 491 -15.41 11.26 29.83
CA HIS A 491 -16.24 12.38 30.27
C HIS A 491 -17.66 11.85 30.43
N ILE A 492 -18.09 11.61 31.66
CA ILE A 492 -19.38 10.98 31.96
C ILE A 492 -20.37 12.06 32.41
N PRO A 493 -21.44 12.33 31.65
CA PRO A 493 -22.49 13.26 32.10
C PRO A 493 -23.09 12.84 33.44
N SER A 494 -23.21 13.80 34.37
CA SER A 494 -23.85 13.59 35.68
C SER A 494 -25.20 14.31 35.82
N GLY A 495 -25.62 15.07 34.80
CA GLY A 495 -26.85 15.86 34.80
C GLY A 495 -26.61 17.35 35.08
N GLN A 496 -27.63 18.20 34.88
CA GLN A 496 -27.58 19.66 35.13
C GLN A 496 -26.45 20.43 34.40
N GLY A 497 -25.97 19.89 33.28
CA GLY A 497 -24.82 20.45 32.55
C GLY A 497 -23.46 20.10 33.18
N GLU A 498 -23.44 19.28 34.24
CA GLU A 498 -22.22 18.78 34.87
C GLU A 498 -21.77 17.42 34.32
N HIS A 499 -20.48 17.14 34.46
CA HIS A 499 -19.88 15.84 34.14
C HIS A 499 -18.81 15.44 35.15
N VAL A 500 -18.45 14.15 35.11
CA VAL A 500 -17.36 13.54 35.86
C VAL A 500 -16.27 13.13 34.89
N LEU A 501 -15.03 13.52 35.20
CA LEU A 501 -13.85 12.91 34.60
C LEU A 501 -13.52 11.61 35.32
N PHE A 502 -13.43 10.53 34.55
CA PHE A 502 -13.31 9.20 35.11
C PHE A 502 -12.25 8.39 34.37
N THR A 503 -11.47 7.60 35.11
CA THR A 503 -10.46 6.72 34.55
C THR A 503 -10.66 5.30 35.02
N ILE A 504 -10.58 4.38 34.06
CA ILE A 504 -10.44 2.95 34.31
C ILE A 504 -9.04 2.56 33.91
N GLY A 505 -8.28 1.96 34.81
CA GLY A 505 -6.96 1.40 34.53
C GLY A 505 -6.92 -0.09 34.84
N ILE A 506 -6.26 -0.88 33.99
CA ILE A 506 -6.05 -2.32 34.22
C ILE A 506 -4.57 -2.69 34.15
N GLU A 507 -4.18 -3.73 34.88
CA GLU A 507 -2.87 -4.41 34.77
C GLU A 507 -3.05 -5.91 34.90
N MET A 508 -2.50 -6.66 33.93
CA MET A 508 -2.36 -8.11 34.07
C MET A 508 -1.16 -8.40 35.00
N MET A 509 -1.41 -9.16 36.07
CA MET A 509 -0.38 -9.50 37.05
C MET A 509 0.70 -10.39 36.43
N LYS A 510 1.97 -10.05 36.67
CA LYS A 510 3.10 -10.84 36.19
C LYS A 510 3.14 -12.19 36.89
N SER A 511 3.27 -13.27 36.13
CA SER A 511 3.35 -14.66 36.59
C SER A 511 2.11 -15.19 37.32
N GLU A 512 0.99 -14.48 37.28
CA GLU A 512 -0.28 -14.85 37.92
C GLU A 512 -1.43 -14.73 36.92
N ASN A 513 -2.47 -15.56 37.05
CA ASN A 513 -3.70 -15.41 36.25
C ASN A 513 -4.63 -14.40 36.95
N GLY A 514 -4.11 -13.20 37.19
CA GLY A 514 -4.79 -12.15 37.93
C GLY A 514 -4.80 -10.82 37.19
N LEU A 515 -5.80 -10.01 37.50
CA LEU A 515 -6.02 -8.69 36.93
C LEU A 515 -6.41 -7.72 38.04
N ASN A 516 -5.72 -6.58 38.09
CA ASN A 516 -6.14 -5.43 38.89
C ASN A 516 -6.87 -4.45 37.99
N ILE A 517 -8.01 -3.95 38.45
CA ILE A 517 -8.81 -2.92 37.79
C ILE A 517 -9.04 -1.78 38.77
N VAL A 518 -8.61 -0.58 38.42
CA VAL A 518 -8.81 0.63 39.23
C VAL A 518 -9.79 1.55 38.54
N PHE A 519 -10.74 2.05 39.32
CA PHE A 519 -11.72 3.03 38.92
C PHE A 519 -11.47 4.32 39.70
N PHE A 520 -11.08 5.39 39.00
CA PHE A 520 -10.68 6.66 39.61
C PHE A 520 -11.58 7.79 39.14
N ARG A 521 -12.15 8.52 40.11
CA ARG A 521 -12.84 9.78 39.85
C ARG A 521 -11.87 10.93 40.07
N HIS A 522 -11.58 11.65 38.98
CA HIS A 522 -10.72 12.83 39.03
C HIS A 522 -11.35 13.96 39.85
N PRO A 523 -10.53 14.82 40.47
CA PRO A 523 -11.03 16.01 41.11
C PRO A 523 -11.60 17.02 40.11
N SER A 524 -12.59 17.78 40.58
CA SER A 524 -13.20 18.91 39.88
C SER A 524 -12.20 20.05 39.69
N ASN A 525 -11.26 20.22 40.64
CA ASN A 525 -10.33 21.36 40.71
C ASN A 525 -11.01 22.73 40.56
N GLY A 526 -12.29 22.84 40.95
CA GLY A 526 -13.07 24.07 40.81
C GLY A 526 -13.37 24.50 39.38
N GLN A 527 -13.26 23.61 38.38
CA GLN A 527 -13.61 23.94 36.99
C GLN A 527 -15.13 23.92 36.77
N ASP A 528 -15.64 24.94 36.07
CA ASP A 528 -17.06 25.03 35.71
C ASP A 528 -17.51 23.82 34.87
N GLY A 529 -18.70 23.31 35.17
CA GLY A 529 -19.28 22.14 34.52
C GLY A 529 -18.74 20.78 35.00
N ARG A 530 -17.85 20.74 35.99
CA ARG A 530 -17.44 19.49 36.65
C ARG A 530 -18.14 19.31 37.99
N LEU A 531 -18.61 18.08 38.24
CA LEU A 531 -19.26 17.75 39.50
C LEU A 531 -18.30 17.90 40.69
N GLY A 532 -18.68 18.75 41.66
CA GLY A 532 -17.83 19.11 42.80
C GLY A 532 -17.33 17.93 43.65
N ASP A 533 -16.14 18.09 44.24
CA ASP A 533 -15.39 16.98 44.86
C ASP A 533 -16.07 16.35 46.07
N GLN A 534 -16.88 17.10 46.81
CA GLN A 534 -17.60 16.57 47.98
C GLN A 534 -18.88 15.81 47.63
N GLN A 535 -19.42 16.01 46.42
CA GLN A 535 -20.58 15.26 45.93
C GLN A 535 -20.15 13.80 45.75
N LYS A 536 -20.93 12.83 46.20
CA LYS A 536 -20.63 11.40 46.01
C LYS A 536 -21.35 10.88 44.78
N VAL A 537 -20.67 10.12 43.95
CA VAL A 537 -21.28 9.35 42.86
C VAL A 537 -21.26 7.87 43.21
N LYS A 538 -22.32 7.14 42.87
CA LYS A 538 -22.37 5.68 43.05
C LYS A 538 -21.82 5.02 41.80
N LEU A 539 -20.76 4.23 41.95
CA LEU A 539 -20.23 3.36 40.91
C LEU A 539 -20.87 1.98 41.04
N ILE A 540 -21.39 1.43 39.95
CA ILE A 540 -21.96 0.08 39.87
C ILE A 540 -21.12 -0.71 38.86
N LEU A 541 -20.62 -1.88 39.26
CA LEU A 541 -19.76 -2.75 38.44
C LEU A 541 -20.36 -4.15 38.35
N ARG A 542 -20.77 -4.58 37.15
CA ARG A 542 -21.42 -5.87 36.91
C ARG A 542 -20.49 -6.77 36.07
N PRO A 543 -19.80 -7.73 36.69
CA PRO A 543 -18.95 -8.67 35.97
C PRO A 543 -19.79 -9.72 35.23
N ASP A 544 -19.36 -10.07 34.03
CA ASP A 544 -19.85 -11.24 33.31
C ASP A 544 -18.75 -12.32 33.37
N VAL A 545 -19.15 -13.51 33.80
CA VAL A 545 -18.27 -14.66 34.04
C VAL A 545 -18.69 -15.84 33.17
N GLU A 546 -17.71 -16.66 32.83
CA GLU A 546 -17.89 -17.86 32.04
C GLU A 546 -17.04 -19.00 32.64
N ASN A 547 -17.16 -20.21 32.10
CA ASN A 547 -16.24 -21.32 32.38
C ASN A 547 -16.07 -22.12 31.11
N ARG A 548 -15.13 -21.71 30.25
CA ARG A 548 -14.97 -22.33 28.93
C ARG A 548 -13.55 -22.24 28.39
N ASN A 549 -13.24 -23.17 27.49
CA ASN A 549 -12.12 -23.00 26.56
C ASN A 549 -12.37 -21.78 25.67
N PHE A 550 -11.33 -20.97 25.46
CA PHE A 550 -11.37 -19.78 24.62
C PHE A 550 -11.77 -20.02 23.15
N HIS A 551 -11.64 -21.25 22.63
CA HIS A 551 -12.10 -21.64 21.28
C HIS A 551 -13.60 -21.90 21.19
N GLU A 552 -14.30 -22.10 22.30
CA GLU A 552 -15.72 -22.46 22.33
C GLU A 552 -16.58 -21.26 22.77
N PRO A 553 -17.85 -21.17 22.36
CA PRO A 553 -18.82 -20.27 22.97
C PRO A 553 -19.48 -20.93 24.19
N THR A 554 -19.88 -20.12 25.19
CA THR A 554 -20.81 -20.60 26.21
C THR A 554 -22.22 -20.72 25.62
N LYS A 555 -22.87 -21.86 25.84
CA LYS A 555 -24.30 -22.08 25.56
C LYS A 555 -25.00 -22.44 26.87
N ALA A 556 -25.86 -21.57 27.36
CA ALA A 556 -26.50 -21.71 28.67
C ALA A 556 -27.31 -23.00 28.79
N TYR A 557 -28.04 -23.36 27.72
CA TYR A 557 -28.87 -24.57 27.64
C TYR A 557 -28.08 -25.88 27.68
N ALA A 558 -26.75 -25.84 27.51
CA ALA A 558 -25.90 -27.04 27.54
C ALA A 558 -25.60 -27.52 28.97
N GLY A 559 -26.19 -26.90 30.00
CA GLY A 559 -25.98 -27.23 31.41
C GLY A 559 -25.65 -26.03 32.33
N PRO A 560 -24.88 -25.01 31.90
CA PRO A 560 -24.52 -23.87 32.75
C PRO A 560 -25.69 -23.18 33.46
N GLU A 561 -26.86 -23.09 32.82
CA GLU A 561 -28.04 -22.44 33.39
C GLU A 561 -28.55 -23.10 34.68
N HIS A 562 -28.26 -24.39 34.86
CA HIS A 562 -28.65 -25.15 36.04
C HIS A 562 -27.52 -25.23 37.08
N SER A 563 -26.28 -25.37 36.64
CA SER A 563 -25.16 -25.69 37.53
C SER A 563 -24.44 -24.47 38.10
N TRP A 564 -24.28 -23.39 37.33
CA TRP A 564 -23.39 -22.30 37.74
C TRP A 564 -23.86 -21.54 38.96
N ARG A 565 -25.17 -21.39 39.16
CA ARG A 565 -25.74 -20.65 40.29
C ARG A 565 -25.31 -21.24 41.64
N GLU A 566 -25.17 -22.56 41.71
CA GLU A 566 -24.78 -23.30 42.92
C GLU A 566 -23.25 -23.28 43.16
N SER A 567 -22.49 -22.89 42.14
CA SER A 567 -21.02 -22.86 42.17
C SER A 567 -20.44 -21.56 42.74
N PHE A 568 -21.28 -20.68 43.30
CA PHE A 568 -20.84 -19.41 43.90
C PHE A 568 -20.79 -19.46 45.42
N LYS A 569 -19.72 -18.89 45.96
CA LYS A 569 -19.65 -18.46 47.35
C LYS A 569 -19.59 -16.95 47.41
N VAL A 570 -20.63 -16.33 47.95
CA VAL A 570 -20.78 -14.87 48.04
C VAL A 570 -20.29 -14.36 49.39
N TYR A 571 -19.71 -13.17 49.40
CA TYR A 571 -19.21 -12.46 50.57
C TYR A 571 -19.57 -10.97 50.44
N PRO A 572 -19.51 -10.18 51.52
CA PRO A 572 -19.89 -8.76 51.48
C PRO A 572 -19.15 -7.91 50.44
N GLN A 573 -17.88 -8.24 50.16
CA GLN A 573 -17.02 -7.49 49.23
C GLN A 573 -16.59 -8.33 48.00
N GLY A 574 -17.40 -9.32 47.61
CA GLY A 574 -17.20 -10.05 46.36
C GLY A 574 -17.57 -11.52 46.43
N PHE A 575 -17.07 -12.33 45.50
CA PHE A 575 -17.48 -13.72 45.36
C PHE A 575 -16.32 -14.63 44.92
N THR A 576 -16.54 -15.93 45.05
CA THR A 576 -15.74 -16.97 44.42
C THR A 576 -16.66 -17.84 43.57
N PHE A 577 -16.30 -18.04 42.30
CA PHE A 577 -16.98 -18.92 41.35
C PHE A 577 -16.11 -20.16 41.10
N SER A 578 -16.62 -21.33 41.44
CA SER A 578 -15.90 -22.62 41.42
C SER A 578 -16.77 -23.70 40.77
N PRO A 579 -17.03 -23.62 39.45
CA PRO A 579 -17.83 -24.62 38.74
C PRO A 579 -17.18 -26.00 38.74
N GLU A 580 -15.84 -26.06 38.79
CA GLU A 580 -15.04 -27.28 38.78
C GLU A 580 -13.82 -27.13 39.71
N GLN A 581 -13.18 -28.24 40.07
CA GLN A 581 -12.07 -28.23 41.05
C GLN A 581 -10.85 -27.40 40.59
N GLU A 582 -10.53 -27.43 39.30
CA GLU A 582 -9.34 -26.75 38.74
C GLU A 582 -9.65 -25.34 38.21
N HIS A 583 -10.92 -24.92 38.22
CA HIS A 583 -11.37 -23.64 37.67
C HIS A 583 -12.01 -22.80 38.76
N ASN A 584 -11.22 -21.93 39.40
CA ASN A 584 -11.71 -21.06 40.48
C ASN A 584 -11.42 -19.60 40.16
N LEU A 585 -12.46 -18.78 40.08
CA LEU A 585 -12.36 -17.33 39.93
C LEU A 585 -12.74 -16.66 41.25
N SER A 586 -11.85 -15.82 41.79
CA SER A 586 -12.18 -14.92 42.92
C SER A 586 -12.16 -13.48 42.44
N ILE A 587 -13.23 -12.73 42.75
CA ILE A 587 -13.28 -11.27 42.51
C ILE A 587 -13.57 -10.55 43.82
N ARG A 588 -12.79 -9.51 44.13
CA ARG A 588 -12.89 -8.69 45.34
C ARG A 588 -12.88 -7.21 44.99
N ILE A 589 -13.64 -6.42 45.75
CA ILE A 589 -13.55 -4.96 45.74
C ILE A 589 -12.87 -4.47 47.04
N SER A 590 -11.99 -3.48 46.91
CA SER A 590 -11.28 -2.88 48.05
C SER A 590 -12.19 -2.09 48.99
N GLU A 591 -13.17 -1.37 48.44
CA GLU A 591 -14.17 -0.61 49.19
C GLU A 591 -15.53 -0.67 48.50
N GLY A 592 -16.59 -0.98 49.25
CA GLY A 592 -17.95 -1.12 48.72
C GLY A 592 -18.62 -2.42 49.18
N SER A 593 -19.68 -2.80 48.49
CA SER A 593 -20.41 -4.06 48.69
C SER A 593 -20.58 -4.82 47.38
N PHE A 594 -20.88 -6.12 47.48
CA PHE A 594 -21.34 -6.95 46.38
C PHE A 594 -22.76 -7.44 46.68
N ASP A 595 -23.66 -7.20 45.72
CA ASP A 595 -25.05 -7.59 45.78
C ASP A 595 -25.28 -8.76 44.82
N TRP A 596 -25.80 -9.87 45.35
CA TRP A 596 -26.12 -11.07 44.57
C TRP A 596 -27.44 -10.88 43.82
N GLU A 597 -27.33 -10.66 42.52
CA GLU A 597 -28.47 -10.45 41.61
C GLU A 597 -28.14 -11.09 40.26
N PRO A 598 -28.27 -12.42 40.15
CA PRO A 598 -27.80 -13.16 38.99
C PRO A 598 -28.68 -12.91 37.75
N GLU A 599 -28.07 -12.76 36.58
CA GLU A 599 -28.76 -12.67 35.29
C GLU A 599 -28.05 -13.49 34.21
N TRP A 600 -28.83 -13.93 33.22
CA TRP A 600 -28.33 -14.44 31.96
C TRP A 600 -28.59 -13.42 30.84
N GLN A 601 -27.60 -13.25 29.97
CA GLN A 601 -27.74 -12.57 28.69
C GLN A 601 -27.56 -13.59 27.59
N TYR A 602 -28.62 -13.87 26.84
CA TYR A 602 -28.62 -14.87 25.78
C TYR A 602 -28.28 -14.25 24.43
N MET A 603 -27.68 -15.05 23.54
CA MET A 603 -27.42 -14.67 22.14
C MET A 603 -26.62 -13.36 22.00
N VAL A 604 -25.58 -13.19 22.82
CA VAL A 604 -24.65 -12.07 22.69
C VAL A 604 -23.85 -12.25 21.40
N TYR A 605 -24.20 -11.46 20.39
CA TYR A 605 -23.65 -11.55 19.05
C TYR A 605 -22.22 -10.99 18.95
N ARG A 606 -21.34 -11.73 18.26
CA ARG A 606 -19.91 -11.41 18.07
C ARG A 606 -19.57 -11.28 16.58
N ASN A 607 -19.55 -10.05 16.09
CA ASN A 607 -19.40 -9.75 14.66
C ASN A 607 -18.08 -10.25 14.02
N ILE A 608 -16.96 -10.26 14.74
CA ILE A 608 -15.68 -10.78 14.21
C ILE A 608 -15.74 -12.30 14.05
N ASP A 609 -16.45 -13.00 14.92
CA ASP A 609 -16.61 -14.46 14.79
C ASP A 609 -17.53 -14.80 13.61
N ALA A 610 -18.60 -14.03 13.41
CA ALA A 610 -19.47 -14.14 12.23
C ALA A 610 -18.69 -13.93 10.93
N GLU A 611 -17.84 -12.90 10.88
CA GLU A 611 -16.97 -12.63 9.71
C GLU A 611 -16.03 -13.80 9.40
N ARG A 612 -15.61 -14.55 10.42
CA ARG A 612 -14.75 -15.74 10.29
C ARG A 612 -15.51 -17.04 10.01
N GLY A 613 -16.83 -16.97 9.80
CA GLY A 613 -17.68 -18.14 9.59
C GLY A 613 -17.85 -19.02 10.83
N LEU A 614 -17.55 -18.50 12.02
CA LEU A 614 -17.74 -19.20 13.29
C LEU A 614 -19.12 -18.88 13.87
N ASP A 615 -19.61 -19.71 14.81
CA ASP A 615 -20.83 -19.42 15.58
C ASP A 615 -20.68 -18.09 16.34
N PRO A 616 -21.45 -17.04 15.99
CA PRO A 616 -21.25 -15.72 16.57
C PRO A 616 -21.98 -15.50 17.89
N ASP A 617 -22.88 -16.40 18.29
CA ASP A 617 -23.77 -16.18 19.43
C ASP A 617 -23.26 -16.90 20.67
N SER A 618 -23.10 -16.17 21.78
CA SER A 618 -22.71 -16.76 23.08
C SER A 618 -23.62 -16.27 24.20
N ASP A 619 -23.84 -17.11 25.21
CA ASP A 619 -24.58 -16.73 26.41
C ASP A 619 -23.63 -16.32 27.54
N LEU A 620 -23.96 -15.26 28.29
CA LEU A 620 -23.15 -14.75 29.39
C LEU A 620 -23.92 -14.78 30.70
N PHE A 621 -23.23 -15.14 31.79
CA PHE A 621 -23.79 -15.12 33.13
C PHE A 621 -23.17 -13.99 33.95
N SER A 622 -24.01 -13.20 34.62
CA SER A 622 -23.56 -12.25 35.64
C SER A 622 -24.08 -12.68 37.00
N PRO A 623 -23.25 -12.81 38.06
CA PRO A 623 -23.72 -13.22 39.37
C PRO A 623 -24.39 -12.10 40.19
N GLY A 624 -24.21 -10.84 39.81
CA GLY A 624 -24.52 -9.70 40.68
C GLY A 624 -23.73 -8.47 40.29
N TYR A 625 -23.70 -7.46 41.15
CA TYR A 625 -22.89 -6.26 40.92
C TYR A 625 -22.20 -5.80 42.20
N PHE A 626 -21.05 -5.17 42.04
CA PHE A 626 -20.42 -4.40 43.09
C PHE A 626 -20.96 -2.98 43.08
N SER A 627 -21.08 -2.36 44.25
CA SER A 627 -21.38 -0.94 44.35
C SER A 627 -20.56 -0.22 45.41
N THR A 628 -20.18 1.01 45.11
CA THR A 628 -19.42 1.88 46.02
C THR A 628 -19.70 3.35 45.76
N LEU A 629 -19.31 4.23 46.69
CA LEU A 629 -19.48 5.67 46.59
C LEU A 629 -18.12 6.36 46.45
N LEU A 630 -17.94 7.18 45.41
CA LEU A 630 -16.69 7.90 45.14
C LEU A 630 -16.90 9.42 45.20
N LYS A 631 -16.07 10.09 45.99
CA LYS A 631 -15.84 11.54 45.93
C LYS A 631 -14.82 11.88 44.83
N GLY A 632 -14.63 13.18 44.57
CA GLY A 632 -13.51 13.63 43.75
C GLY A 632 -12.17 13.26 44.39
N ASN A 633 -11.20 12.88 43.56
CA ASN A 633 -9.89 12.37 43.97
C ASN A 633 -9.94 11.07 44.80
N GLN A 634 -10.91 10.21 44.52
CA GLN A 634 -10.99 8.87 45.13
C GLN A 634 -10.97 7.79 44.06
N SER A 635 -10.40 6.64 44.44
CA SER A 635 -10.31 5.44 43.62
C SER A 635 -10.81 4.22 44.38
N VAL A 636 -11.33 3.26 43.64
CA VAL A 636 -11.59 1.90 44.13
C VAL A 636 -10.90 0.90 43.22
N GLU A 637 -10.37 -0.17 43.81
CA GLU A 637 -9.72 -1.28 43.12
C GLU A 637 -10.59 -2.54 43.20
N LEU A 638 -10.72 -3.22 42.05
CA LEU A 638 -11.28 -4.56 41.90
C LEU A 638 -10.16 -5.51 41.47
N THR A 639 -9.97 -6.57 42.25
CA THR A 639 -8.95 -7.59 42.00
C THR A 639 -9.63 -8.90 41.64
N ALA A 640 -9.26 -9.45 40.48
CA ALA A 640 -9.73 -10.75 40.01
C ALA A 640 -8.54 -11.71 39.87
N HIS A 641 -8.72 -12.97 40.31
CA HIS A 641 -7.67 -14.00 40.23
C HIS A 641 -8.29 -15.36 39.89
N ILE A 642 -7.71 -16.04 38.90
CA ILE A 642 -8.06 -17.40 38.49
C ILE A 642 -6.97 -18.36 38.98
N TYR A 643 -7.36 -19.48 39.60
CA TYR A 643 -6.41 -20.45 40.12
C TYR A 643 -6.93 -21.89 40.08
N GLY A 644 -6.01 -22.82 39.85
CA GLY A 644 -6.24 -24.27 39.98
C GLY A 644 -5.94 -24.79 41.37
N ARG A 645 -6.03 -26.12 41.54
CA ARG A 645 -5.87 -26.80 42.84
C ARG A 645 -4.46 -26.69 43.42
N GLN A 646 -3.44 -26.57 42.56
CA GLN A 646 -2.03 -26.58 42.95
C GLN A 646 -1.47 -25.20 43.35
N ASP A 647 -2.19 -24.11 43.06
CA ASP A 647 -1.74 -22.75 43.38
C ASP A 647 -2.17 -22.37 44.81
N LYS A 648 -1.25 -22.50 45.78
CA LYS A 648 -1.46 -21.96 47.14
C LYS A 648 -1.41 -20.43 47.09
N ARG A 649 -2.55 -19.80 47.45
CA ARG A 649 -2.75 -18.34 47.52
C ARG A 649 -1.61 -17.61 48.24
N THR A 650 -0.99 -16.67 47.53
CA THR A 650 -0.42 -15.47 48.14
C THR A 650 -1.10 -14.29 47.45
N LEU A 651 -2.10 -13.66 48.08
CA LEU A 651 -2.70 -12.43 47.57
C LEU A 651 -1.68 -11.32 47.77
N LEU A 652 -0.83 -11.07 46.78
CA LEU A 652 0.00 -9.87 46.78
C LEU A 652 -0.90 -8.67 46.44
N GLN A 653 -1.24 -7.87 47.44
CA GLN A 653 -1.90 -6.58 47.25
C GLN A 653 -0.87 -5.55 46.77
N SER A 654 -0.63 -5.48 45.46
CA SER A 654 0.03 -4.32 44.87
C SER A 654 -1.04 -3.36 44.36
N SER A 655 -1.21 -2.21 45.01
CA SER A 655 -2.16 -1.21 44.53
C SER A 655 -1.65 -0.50 43.27
N LEU A 656 -2.46 -0.50 42.23
CA LEU A 656 -2.22 0.24 40.98
C LEU A 656 -2.46 1.75 41.09
N ILE A 657 -3.12 2.21 42.17
CA ILE A 657 -3.60 3.59 42.32
C ILE A 657 -2.45 4.61 42.14
N PRO A 658 -1.29 4.50 42.81
CA PRO A 658 -0.22 5.49 42.66
C PRO A 658 0.38 5.54 41.25
N GLN A 659 0.37 4.41 40.54
CA GLN A 659 0.91 4.32 39.18
C GLN A 659 -0.04 4.91 38.14
N ILE A 660 -1.35 4.71 38.34
CA ILE A 660 -2.39 5.34 37.52
C ILE A 660 -2.36 6.86 37.76
N GLU A 661 -2.31 7.31 39.01
CA GLU A 661 -2.15 8.74 39.34
C GLU A 661 -0.90 9.36 38.69
N THR A 662 0.22 8.63 38.65
CA THR A 662 1.46 9.11 37.99
C THR A 662 1.34 9.13 36.46
N SER A 663 0.74 8.09 35.86
CA SER A 663 0.55 8.00 34.40
C SER A 663 -0.50 8.98 33.87
N LEU A 664 -1.37 9.50 34.74
CA LEU A 664 -2.24 10.64 34.44
C LEU A 664 -1.47 11.96 34.29
N LEU A 665 -0.24 12.05 34.83
CA LEU A 665 0.56 13.29 34.86
C LEU A 665 1.72 13.29 33.86
N LYS A 666 2.20 12.12 33.40
CA LYS A 666 3.29 11.98 32.43
C LYS A 666 3.10 10.72 31.57
N TYR A 667 2.69 10.90 30.32
CA TYR A 667 2.68 9.82 29.35
C TYR A 667 2.98 10.36 27.95
N ASP A 668 4.00 9.81 27.29
CA ASP A 668 4.30 10.19 25.91
C ASP A 668 3.28 9.49 24.98
N GLU A 669 2.59 10.29 24.15
CA GLU A 669 1.58 9.79 23.21
C GLU A 669 2.15 8.77 22.21
N CYS A 670 3.46 8.83 22.00
CA CYS A 670 4.22 7.97 21.12
C CYS A 670 5.49 7.44 21.81
N CYS A 671 6.09 6.40 21.23
CA CYS A 671 7.42 5.93 21.59
C CYS A 671 8.21 5.54 20.33
N ASP A 672 9.51 5.34 20.51
CA ASP A 672 10.40 4.91 19.44
C ASP A 672 10.12 3.46 19.03
N MET A 673 10.35 3.14 17.76
CA MET A 673 10.10 1.80 17.23
C MET A 673 10.94 0.74 17.94
N ASP A 674 12.21 1.02 18.23
CA ASP A 674 13.11 0.11 18.95
C ASP A 674 12.61 -0.18 20.37
N GLU A 675 12.14 0.86 21.08
CA GLU A 675 11.56 0.73 22.41
C GLU A 675 10.28 -0.13 22.36
N ALA A 676 9.41 0.16 21.40
CA ALA A 676 8.16 -0.56 21.19
C ALA A 676 8.39 -2.04 20.90
N LEU A 677 9.27 -2.37 19.96
CA LEU A 677 9.58 -3.75 19.57
C LEU A 677 10.24 -4.51 20.72
N ASN A 678 11.21 -3.91 21.42
CA ASN A 678 11.91 -4.57 22.52
C ASN A 678 10.94 -4.95 23.64
N LYS A 679 10.06 -4.02 24.03
CA LYS A 679 9.07 -4.28 25.09
C LYS A 679 7.95 -5.22 24.61
N ALA A 680 7.53 -5.14 23.35
CA ALA A 680 6.50 -6.04 22.82
C ALA A 680 6.90 -7.52 22.88
N MET A 681 8.20 -7.84 22.76
CA MET A 681 8.69 -9.23 22.85
C MET A 681 8.38 -9.89 24.20
N ASP A 682 8.32 -9.12 25.30
CA ASP A 682 8.02 -9.66 26.64
C ASP A 682 6.65 -10.32 26.69
N HIS A 683 5.72 -9.92 25.83
CA HIS A 683 4.39 -10.50 25.83
C HIS A 683 4.37 -11.96 25.38
N TYR A 684 5.31 -12.37 24.55
CA TYR A 684 5.30 -13.66 23.87
C TYR A 684 6.25 -14.68 24.52
N VAL A 685 7.28 -14.23 25.25
CA VAL A 685 8.18 -15.12 26.00
C VAL A 685 7.46 -15.64 27.24
N VAL A 686 7.34 -16.97 27.34
CA VAL A 686 6.64 -17.63 28.45
C VAL A 686 7.46 -18.75 29.05
N LYS A 687 7.20 -19.06 30.33
CA LYS A 687 7.90 -20.11 31.06
C LYS A 687 7.39 -21.51 30.69
N ARG A 688 8.31 -22.43 30.45
CA ARG A 688 8.07 -23.87 30.30
C ARG A 688 9.06 -24.64 31.16
N GLY A 689 8.59 -25.13 32.31
CA GLY A 689 9.41 -25.76 33.34
C GLY A 689 10.48 -24.80 33.89
N SER A 690 11.76 -25.16 33.71
CA SER A 690 12.91 -24.31 34.06
C SER A 690 13.45 -23.50 32.88
N LEU A 691 12.80 -23.60 31.72
CA LEU A 691 13.17 -22.98 30.46
C LEU A 691 12.08 -22.00 30.00
N HIS A 692 12.29 -21.47 28.80
CA HIS A 692 11.40 -20.54 28.14
C HIS A 692 11.00 -21.09 26.77
N THR A 693 9.84 -20.66 26.32
CA THR A 693 9.26 -20.91 25.01
C THR A 693 8.52 -19.66 24.56
N VAL A 694 7.92 -19.67 23.38
CA VAL A 694 7.25 -18.51 22.79
C VAL A 694 5.82 -18.87 22.41
N ILE A 695 4.86 -18.09 22.90
CA ILE A 695 3.49 -18.11 22.36
C ILE A 695 3.55 -17.51 20.95
N ALA A 696 3.24 -18.30 19.92
CA ALA A 696 3.39 -17.86 18.52
C ALA A 696 2.47 -16.67 18.16
N GLY A 697 1.31 -16.57 18.79
CA GLY A 697 0.42 -15.44 18.61
C GLY A 697 -0.84 -15.53 19.45
N TYR A 698 -1.10 -14.49 20.23
CA TYR A 698 -2.37 -14.34 20.94
C TYR A 698 -3.48 -13.87 19.98
N PRO A 699 -4.72 -14.35 20.14
CA PRO A 699 -5.16 -15.26 21.19
C PRO A 699 -5.00 -16.74 20.86
N TRP A 700 -4.79 -17.14 19.59
CA TRP A 700 -5.06 -18.50 19.13
C TRP A 700 -4.00 -19.54 19.46
N PHE A 701 -2.73 -19.18 19.37
CA PHE A 701 -1.67 -20.16 19.25
C PHE A 701 -0.99 -20.44 20.58
N LEU A 702 -0.42 -21.64 20.71
CA LEU A 702 0.51 -22.01 21.77
C LEU A 702 1.94 -21.95 21.24
N ASP A 703 2.79 -22.87 21.68
CA ASP A 703 4.18 -22.98 21.26
C ASP A 703 4.26 -23.57 19.85
N TRP A 704 4.78 -22.80 18.90
CA TRP A 704 5.11 -23.28 17.55
C TRP A 704 6.62 -23.23 17.33
N GLY A 705 7.21 -24.34 16.90
CA GLY A 705 8.64 -24.49 16.75
C GLY A 705 9.24 -23.55 15.72
N ARG A 706 8.64 -23.50 14.53
CA ARG A 706 9.05 -22.57 13.46
C ARG A 706 9.05 -21.12 13.96
N ASP A 707 7.91 -20.66 14.48
CA ASP A 707 7.69 -19.29 14.95
C ASP A 707 8.64 -18.92 16.08
N SER A 708 8.83 -19.82 17.06
CA SER A 708 9.76 -19.62 18.17
C SER A 708 11.20 -19.42 17.67
N LEU A 709 11.64 -20.20 16.69
CA LEU A 709 13.00 -20.13 16.17
C LEU A 709 13.24 -18.88 15.31
N ILE A 710 12.23 -18.44 14.57
CA ILE A 710 12.26 -17.15 13.87
C ILE A 710 12.30 -16.01 14.90
N PHE A 711 11.44 -16.05 15.93
CA PHE A 711 11.36 -15.05 17.00
C PHE A 711 12.67 -14.91 17.78
N VAL A 712 13.37 -16.02 18.04
CA VAL A 712 14.67 -16.03 18.73
C VAL A 712 15.70 -15.13 18.03
N ARG A 713 15.66 -15.00 16.70
CA ARG A 713 16.55 -14.07 15.98
C ARG A 713 16.33 -12.61 16.41
N GLY A 714 15.06 -12.24 16.64
CA GLY A 714 14.69 -10.93 17.20
C GLY A 714 15.20 -10.73 18.63
N LEU A 715 15.10 -11.75 19.49
CA LEU A 715 15.68 -11.71 20.84
C LEU A 715 17.19 -11.49 20.80
N ILE A 716 17.91 -12.21 19.92
CA ILE A 716 19.36 -12.08 19.75
C ILE A 716 19.72 -10.67 19.28
N ALA A 717 19.00 -10.14 18.27
CA ALA A 717 19.21 -8.78 17.77
C ALA A 717 18.98 -7.71 18.86
N ALA A 718 18.04 -7.94 19.77
CA ALA A 718 17.79 -7.08 20.93
C ALA A 718 18.75 -7.29 22.11
N GLY A 719 19.76 -8.17 21.97
CA GLY A 719 20.75 -8.48 23.01
C GLY A 719 20.27 -9.43 24.10
N ARG A 720 19.11 -10.07 23.94
CA ARG A 720 18.48 -10.98 24.91
C ARG A 720 18.96 -12.43 24.74
N THR A 721 20.28 -12.61 24.75
CA THR A 721 20.94 -13.89 24.43
C THR A 721 20.65 -15.01 25.44
N GLU A 722 20.40 -14.69 26.71
CA GLU A 722 20.06 -15.68 27.75
C GLU A 722 18.71 -16.35 27.49
N GLU A 723 17.70 -15.57 27.10
CA GLU A 723 16.38 -16.10 26.75
C GLU A 723 16.43 -16.88 25.44
N ALA A 724 17.16 -16.37 24.44
CA ALA A 724 17.45 -17.11 23.22
C ALA A 724 18.08 -18.48 23.51
N ARG A 725 19.10 -18.53 24.38
CA ARG A 725 19.77 -19.78 24.80
C ARG A 725 18.79 -20.74 25.48
N SER A 726 17.93 -20.21 26.33
CA SER A 726 16.90 -20.96 27.04
C SER A 726 15.90 -21.61 26.06
N ILE A 727 15.40 -20.85 25.09
CA ILE A 727 14.44 -21.33 24.07
C ILE A 727 15.10 -22.36 23.14
N LEU A 728 16.32 -22.11 22.64
CA LEU A 728 17.04 -23.07 21.81
C LEU A 728 17.32 -24.38 22.54
N ARG A 729 17.65 -24.31 23.84
CA ARG A 729 17.78 -25.52 24.67
C ARG A 729 16.45 -26.25 24.82
N GLN A 730 15.33 -25.54 24.93
CA GLN A 730 14.00 -26.16 25.03
C GLN A 730 13.64 -26.94 23.76
N PHE A 731 13.82 -26.34 22.58
CA PHE A 731 13.51 -26.99 21.31
C PHE A 731 14.48 -28.12 20.96
N GLY A 732 15.78 -27.94 21.21
CA GLY A 732 16.78 -28.96 20.96
C GLY A 732 16.54 -30.27 21.74
N GLN A 733 15.90 -30.21 22.92
CA GLN A 733 15.56 -31.39 23.71
C GLN A 733 14.53 -32.30 23.02
N PHE A 734 13.75 -31.76 22.08
CA PHE A 734 12.74 -32.51 21.35
C PHE A 734 13.25 -33.10 20.02
N GLU A 735 14.55 -32.98 19.71
CA GLU A 735 15.11 -33.62 18.53
C GLU A 735 14.98 -35.14 18.62
N LYS A 736 14.47 -35.73 17.55
CA LYS A 736 14.30 -37.18 17.40
C LYS A 736 14.30 -37.51 15.91
N GLY A 737 15.25 -38.34 15.47
CA GLY A 737 15.34 -38.77 14.07
C GLY A 737 15.49 -37.60 13.09
N GLY A 738 16.18 -36.54 13.50
CA GLY A 738 16.44 -35.35 12.68
C GLY A 738 15.28 -34.39 12.48
N THR A 739 14.16 -34.59 13.17
CA THR A 739 13.05 -33.63 13.21
C THR A 739 13.03 -32.87 14.53
N ILE A 740 12.28 -31.78 14.60
CA ILE A 740 11.85 -31.11 15.84
C ILE A 740 10.33 -30.85 15.74
N PRO A 741 9.60 -30.64 16.85
CA PRO A 741 8.16 -30.39 16.81
C PRO A 741 7.82 -29.09 16.06
N ASN A 742 6.78 -29.13 15.24
CA ASN A 742 6.18 -27.93 14.64
C ASN A 742 5.28 -27.20 15.65
N MET A 743 4.54 -27.96 16.47
CA MET A 743 3.69 -27.45 17.54
C MET A 743 3.96 -28.22 18.83
N ILE A 744 3.96 -27.53 19.97
CA ILE A 744 3.91 -28.14 21.30
C ILE A 744 2.60 -27.70 21.96
N HIS A 745 1.69 -28.64 22.16
CA HIS A 745 0.38 -28.40 22.74
C HIS A 745 0.35 -28.95 24.18
N GLY A 746 0.51 -28.08 25.17
CA GLY A 746 0.64 -28.53 26.55
C GLY A 746 1.93 -29.33 26.74
N ASP A 747 1.83 -30.63 27.02
CA ASP A 747 2.95 -31.57 27.11
C ASP A 747 3.14 -32.44 25.84
N ASP A 748 2.23 -32.33 24.86
CA ASP A 748 2.33 -33.05 23.59
C ASP A 748 3.24 -32.33 22.59
N ALA A 749 4.24 -33.04 22.10
CA ALA A 749 5.20 -32.60 21.08
C ALA A 749 5.20 -33.53 19.85
N GLY A 750 4.07 -34.20 19.61
CA GLY A 750 3.89 -35.22 18.57
C GLY A 750 3.81 -34.68 17.14
N ASN A 751 3.32 -33.45 16.94
CA ASN A 751 3.29 -32.82 15.62
C ASN A 751 4.71 -32.42 15.18
N ARG A 752 5.21 -33.09 14.14
CA ARG A 752 6.57 -32.91 13.61
C ARG A 752 6.56 -32.72 12.09
N ASP A 753 5.42 -32.27 11.56
CA ASP A 753 5.17 -32.09 10.14
C ASP A 753 5.73 -30.73 9.68
N THR A 754 7.06 -30.65 9.63
CA THR A 754 7.80 -29.43 9.28
C THR A 754 9.15 -29.77 8.65
N SER A 755 9.42 -29.14 7.50
CA SER A 755 10.71 -29.23 6.78
C SER A 755 11.63 -28.08 7.15
N ASP A 756 11.09 -26.95 7.58
CA ASP A 756 11.81 -25.70 7.83
C ASP A 756 12.19 -25.48 9.29
N ALA A 757 11.41 -25.92 10.28
CA ALA A 757 11.73 -25.68 11.69
C ALA A 757 13.11 -26.23 12.09
N PRO A 758 13.50 -27.48 11.73
CA PRO A 758 14.84 -27.97 12.02
C PRO A 758 15.94 -27.13 11.36
N LEU A 759 15.68 -26.52 10.20
CA LEU A 759 16.65 -25.67 9.50
C LEU A 759 16.72 -24.26 10.10
N TRP A 760 15.60 -23.68 10.53
CA TRP A 760 15.58 -22.44 11.33
C TRP A 760 16.37 -22.58 12.63
N PHE A 761 16.44 -23.79 13.21
CA PHE A 761 17.29 -24.06 14.37
C PHE A 761 18.77 -23.82 14.07
N PHE A 762 19.26 -24.11 12.85
CA PHE A 762 20.63 -23.78 12.42
C PHE A 762 20.84 -22.28 12.35
N VAL A 763 19.89 -21.54 11.76
CA VAL A 763 19.95 -20.07 11.65
C VAL A 763 20.04 -19.45 13.03
N ALA A 764 19.13 -19.80 13.95
CA ALA A 764 19.12 -19.24 15.29
C ALA A 764 20.35 -19.64 16.12
N CYS A 765 20.88 -20.86 15.96
CA CYS A 765 22.14 -21.26 16.60
C CYS A 765 23.34 -20.47 16.05
N SER A 766 23.39 -20.22 14.74
CA SER A 766 24.43 -19.42 14.09
C SER A 766 24.39 -17.97 14.57
N ASP A 767 23.19 -17.37 14.58
CA ASP A 767 22.97 -16.01 15.08
C ASP A 767 23.43 -15.86 16.55
N LEU A 768 23.13 -16.84 17.42
CA LEU A 768 23.56 -16.80 18.82
C LEU A 768 25.08 -16.97 18.97
N VAL A 769 25.69 -17.88 18.21
CA VAL A 769 27.16 -18.07 18.21
C VAL A 769 27.88 -16.79 17.78
N ASN A 770 27.36 -16.11 16.75
CA ASN A 770 27.91 -14.84 16.27
C ASN A 770 27.75 -13.73 17.31
N ALA A 771 26.57 -13.62 17.95
CA ALA A 771 26.31 -12.63 18.99
C ALA A 771 27.18 -12.85 20.25
N GLU A 772 27.47 -14.09 20.63
CA GLU A 772 28.37 -14.43 21.74
C GLU A 772 29.86 -14.31 21.37
N GLY A 773 30.18 -14.19 20.08
CA GLY A 773 31.55 -14.14 19.56
C GLY A 773 32.36 -15.42 19.78
N ASN A 774 31.73 -16.54 20.14
CA ASN A 774 32.41 -17.80 20.41
C ASN A 774 31.49 -19.03 20.26
N LYS A 775 32.09 -20.22 20.10
CA LYS A 775 31.36 -21.47 19.83
C LYS A 775 30.94 -22.27 21.08
N LYS A 776 31.07 -21.72 22.30
CA LYS A 776 30.81 -22.48 23.56
C LYS A 776 29.38 -22.99 23.66
N PHE A 777 28.40 -22.24 23.15
CA PHE A 777 27.01 -22.67 23.10
C PHE A 777 26.82 -24.03 22.40
N LEU A 778 27.60 -24.34 21.37
CA LEU A 778 27.51 -25.61 20.65
C LEU A 778 27.89 -26.83 21.51
N SER A 779 28.70 -26.62 22.56
CA SER A 779 29.09 -27.65 23.52
C SER A 779 28.09 -27.80 24.67
N LEU A 780 27.07 -26.93 24.77
CA LEU A 780 26.06 -26.99 25.82
C LEU A 780 25.27 -28.31 25.72
N LYS A 781 25.07 -28.97 26.87
CA LYS A 781 24.22 -30.15 26.96
C LYS A 781 22.74 -29.79 26.82
N CYS A 782 22.05 -30.55 25.99
CA CYS A 782 20.65 -30.42 25.65
C CYS A 782 20.02 -31.82 25.71
N GLY A 783 19.48 -32.19 26.88
CA GLY A 783 19.12 -33.58 27.17
C GLY A 783 20.36 -34.48 27.18
N LYS A 784 20.36 -35.53 26.35
CA LYS A 784 21.47 -36.51 26.24
C LYS A 784 22.57 -36.10 25.24
N LYS A 785 22.29 -35.14 24.36
CA LYS A 785 23.20 -34.68 23.29
C LYS A 785 23.72 -33.27 23.61
N THR A 786 24.78 -32.83 22.95
CA THR A 786 25.12 -31.40 22.86
C THR A 786 24.37 -30.74 21.70
N ILE A 787 24.27 -29.41 21.70
CA ILE A 787 23.70 -28.65 20.58
C ILE A 787 24.40 -29.04 19.25
N ARG A 788 25.72 -29.15 19.25
CA ARG A 788 26.49 -29.60 18.08
C ARG A 788 26.04 -30.97 17.58
N GLN A 789 25.88 -31.94 18.49
CA GLN A 789 25.43 -33.29 18.13
C GLN A 789 23.99 -33.30 17.59
N ILE A 790 23.12 -32.41 18.07
CA ILE A 790 21.76 -32.23 17.55
C ILE A 790 21.80 -31.73 16.09
N LEU A 791 22.60 -30.70 15.80
CA LEU A 791 22.76 -30.19 14.43
C LEU A 791 23.24 -31.29 13.46
N PHE A 792 24.24 -32.09 13.86
CA PHE A 792 24.70 -33.22 13.05
C PHE A 792 23.66 -34.34 12.92
N SER A 793 22.83 -34.56 13.95
CA SER A 793 21.71 -35.51 13.88
C SER A 793 20.73 -35.10 12.77
N ILE A 794 20.33 -33.83 12.78
CA ILE A 794 19.37 -33.27 11.80
C ILE A 794 19.92 -33.36 10.38
N ILE A 795 21.14 -32.88 10.14
CA ILE A 795 21.69 -32.83 8.78
C ILE A 795 21.83 -34.22 8.15
N ASN A 796 22.28 -35.22 8.94
CA ASN A 796 22.45 -36.58 8.44
C ASN A 796 21.11 -37.24 8.14
N SER A 797 20.08 -37.01 8.98
CA SER A 797 18.74 -37.51 8.70
C SER A 797 18.11 -36.87 7.46
N TYR A 798 18.37 -35.60 7.16
CA TYR A 798 17.92 -34.98 5.91
C TYR A 798 18.60 -35.61 4.68
N ILE A 799 19.88 -36.01 4.80
CA ILE A 799 20.62 -36.70 3.73
C ILE A 799 20.10 -38.12 3.52
N GLU A 800 19.93 -38.89 4.60
CA GLU A 800 19.50 -40.30 4.55
C GLU A 800 18.01 -40.43 4.23
N GLY A 801 17.21 -39.48 4.69
CA GLY A 801 15.75 -39.50 4.65
C GLY A 801 15.17 -39.58 6.06
N THR A 802 14.30 -38.64 6.40
CA THR A 802 13.54 -38.63 7.66
C THR A 802 12.33 -39.57 7.56
N SER A 803 11.77 -39.99 8.70
CA SER A 803 10.61 -40.89 8.74
C SER A 803 9.33 -40.28 8.16
N ASN A 804 9.26 -38.95 8.07
CA ASN A 804 8.13 -38.20 7.53
C ASN A 804 8.38 -37.72 6.09
N GLY A 805 9.40 -38.26 5.40
CA GLY A 805 9.55 -38.14 3.95
C GLY A 805 10.48 -37.02 3.46
N ILE A 806 11.04 -36.19 4.34
CA ILE A 806 12.04 -35.17 3.96
C ILE A 806 13.33 -35.87 3.59
N LYS A 807 13.88 -35.58 2.40
CA LYS A 807 15.08 -36.25 1.89
C LYS A 807 15.85 -35.39 0.89
N MET A 808 17.17 -35.51 0.90
CA MET A 808 18.04 -34.90 -0.10
C MET A 808 18.09 -35.71 -1.40
N ASP A 809 17.97 -35.01 -2.53
CA ASP A 809 18.27 -35.53 -3.85
C ASP A 809 19.81 -35.61 -4.07
N PRO A 810 20.36 -36.76 -4.47
CA PRO A 810 21.82 -36.93 -4.54
C PRO A 810 22.48 -36.13 -5.67
N ASP A 811 21.77 -35.86 -6.77
CA ASP A 811 22.36 -35.22 -7.96
C ASP A 811 22.41 -33.70 -7.85
N SER A 812 21.39 -33.09 -7.24
CA SER A 812 21.26 -31.64 -7.04
C SER A 812 21.60 -31.18 -5.63
N CYS A 813 21.65 -32.10 -4.65
CA CYS A 813 21.72 -31.80 -3.21
C CYS A 813 20.51 -31.01 -2.66
N LEU A 814 19.41 -30.88 -3.41
CA LEU A 814 18.19 -30.20 -2.98
C LEU A 814 17.35 -31.08 -2.04
N ILE A 815 16.58 -30.46 -1.16
CA ILE A 815 15.73 -31.12 -0.17
C ILE A 815 14.29 -31.21 -0.68
N PHE A 816 13.80 -32.44 -0.79
CA PHE A 816 12.39 -32.74 -1.01
C PHE A 816 11.58 -32.47 0.28
N SER A 817 10.46 -31.79 0.14
CA SER A 817 9.50 -31.49 1.20
C SER A 817 8.10 -32.01 0.83
N PRO A 818 7.40 -32.69 1.76
CA PRO A 818 5.98 -32.97 1.63
C PRO A 818 5.11 -31.71 1.53
N ALA A 819 3.88 -31.86 1.02
CA ALA A 819 3.01 -30.76 0.58
C ALA A 819 2.73 -29.65 1.61
N HIS A 820 2.61 -29.98 2.90
CA HIS A 820 2.16 -29.06 3.96
C HIS A 820 3.21 -28.85 5.05
N PHE A 821 4.49 -29.09 4.76
CA PHE A 821 5.57 -29.03 5.76
C PHE A 821 6.34 -27.68 5.76
N THR A 822 6.02 -26.78 4.83
CA THR A 822 6.60 -25.42 4.79
C THR A 822 5.82 -24.47 5.68
N TRP A 823 6.24 -23.22 5.86
CA TRP A 823 5.45 -22.22 6.57
C TRP A 823 4.08 -21.91 5.94
N MET A 824 3.87 -22.32 4.70
CA MET A 824 2.58 -22.24 4.01
C MET A 824 1.79 -23.55 4.19
N ASP A 825 1.46 -23.90 5.44
CA ASP A 825 1.08 -25.25 5.91
C ASP A 825 -0.44 -25.54 6.02
N THR A 826 -1.31 -24.71 5.45
CA THR A 826 -2.75 -25.02 5.44
C THR A 826 -3.02 -26.40 4.87
N ASN A 827 -3.73 -27.24 5.62
CA ASN A 827 -4.07 -28.61 5.24
C ASN A 827 -5.57 -28.92 5.51
N HIS A 828 -6.11 -29.91 4.79
CA HIS A 828 -7.51 -30.34 4.81
C HIS A 828 -8.52 -29.19 4.64
N PRO A 829 -8.65 -28.56 3.46
CA PRO A 829 -7.88 -28.83 2.23
C PRO A 829 -6.48 -28.19 2.26
N ALA A 830 -5.57 -28.75 1.46
CA ALA A 830 -4.27 -28.12 1.24
C ALA A 830 -4.45 -26.83 0.44
N GLY A 831 -4.35 -25.67 1.12
CA GLY A 831 -4.57 -24.35 0.51
C GLY A 831 -3.40 -23.91 -0.37
N THR A 832 -2.19 -24.34 -0.04
CA THR A 832 -0.94 -24.04 -0.74
C THR A 832 -0.04 -25.26 -0.80
N PRO A 833 -0.41 -26.31 -1.56
CA PRO A 833 0.40 -27.51 -1.65
C PRO A 833 1.74 -27.17 -2.33
N ARG A 834 2.84 -27.32 -1.59
CA ARG A 834 4.21 -27.06 -2.08
C ARG A 834 5.05 -28.32 -1.92
N GLU A 835 4.55 -29.40 -2.53
CA GLU A 835 5.23 -30.70 -2.55
C GLU A 835 6.33 -30.72 -3.61
N GLY A 836 7.55 -31.08 -3.22
CA GLY A 836 8.72 -31.05 -4.09
C GLY A 836 9.85 -30.26 -3.47
N TYR A 837 10.36 -29.25 -4.16
CA TYR A 837 11.52 -28.47 -3.71
C TYR A 837 11.17 -26.98 -3.55
N PRO A 838 10.59 -26.56 -2.42
CA PRO A 838 10.27 -25.16 -2.14
C PRO A 838 11.54 -24.31 -1.96
N ILE A 839 11.58 -23.11 -2.54
CA ILE A 839 12.82 -22.29 -2.61
C ILE A 839 13.40 -21.95 -1.24
N GLU A 840 12.58 -21.62 -0.25
CA GLU A 840 13.05 -21.26 1.09
C GLU A 840 13.64 -22.44 1.86
N ILE A 841 13.16 -23.65 1.61
CA ILE A 841 13.77 -24.87 2.18
C ILE A 841 15.18 -25.03 1.63
N GLN A 842 15.39 -24.75 0.34
CA GLN A 842 16.72 -24.83 -0.28
C GLN A 842 17.66 -23.74 0.25
N ALA A 843 17.15 -22.53 0.47
CA ALA A 843 17.92 -21.43 1.07
C ALA A 843 18.34 -21.74 2.53
N LEU A 844 17.41 -22.26 3.33
CA LEU A 844 17.67 -22.71 4.69
C LEU A 844 18.65 -23.89 4.74
N TRP A 845 18.52 -24.84 3.81
CA TRP A 845 19.42 -25.98 3.67
C TRP A 845 20.85 -25.55 3.29
N PHE A 846 20.98 -24.65 2.31
CA PHE A 846 22.24 -24.02 1.94
C PHE A 846 22.91 -23.35 3.14
N PHE A 847 22.13 -22.60 3.93
CA PHE A 847 22.62 -21.96 5.14
C PHE A 847 23.10 -22.98 6.18
N ALA A 848 22.33 -24.04 6.42
CA ALA A 848 22.70 -25.09 7.36
C ALA A 848 24.02 -25.76 6.99
N LEU A 849 24.22 -26.12 5.72
CA LEU A 849 25.47 -26.68 5.21
C LEU A 849 26.65 -25.70 5.35
N THR A 850 26.42 -24.42 5.05
CA THR A 850 27.44 -23.36 5.20
C THR A 850 27.82 -23.16 6.67
N PHE A 851 26.87 -23.21 7.60
CA PHE A 851 27.17 -23.12 9.02
C PHE A 851 27.95 -24.36 9.51
N LEU A 852 27.59 -25.55 9.04
CA LEU A 852 28.32 -26.78 9.35
C LEU A 852 29.77 -26.76 8.86
N SER A 853 30.03 -26.23 7.66
CA SER A 853 31.41 -26.10 7.13
C SER A 853 32.29 -25.20 8.01
N GLN A 854 31.69 -24.23 8.71
CA GLN A 854 32.40 -23.33 9.64
C GLN A 854 32.66 -23.96 11.01
N ILE A 855 31.82 -24.90 11.46
CA ILE A 855 31.94 -25.51 12.81
C ILE A 855 32.59 -26.89 12.78
N ASP A 856 32.68 -27.54 11.62
CA ASP A 856 33.40 -28.79 11.40
C ASP A 856 34.81 -28.54 10.82
N SER A 857 35.71 -29.51 10.91
CA SER A 857 37.13 -29.32 10.54
C SER A 857 37.65 -30.39 9.58
N GLY A 858 38.65 -30.04 8.77
CA GLY A 858 39.30 -30.97 7.84
C GLY A 858 38.40 -31.36 6.66
N GLU A 859 38.46 -32.63 6.27
CA GLU A 859 37.70 -33.16 5.12
C GLU A 859 36.18 -33.11 5.34
N ALA A 860 35.71 -33.25 6.58
CA ALA A 860 34.30 -33.16 6.90
C ALA A 860 33.75 -31.74 6.63
N GLY A 861 34.50 -30.69 7.01
CA GLY A 861 34.16 -29.29 6.70
C GLY A 861 34.06 -29.03 5.19
N LYS A 862 35.04 -29.52 4.42
CA LYS A 862 35.05 -29.39 2.95
C LYS A 862 33.87 -30.11 2.27
N LYS A 863 33.45 -31.26 2.81
CA LYS A 863 32.26 -31.97 2.33
C LYS A 863 31.01 -31.07 2.38
N TRP A 864 30.78 -30.41 3.52
CA TRP A 864 29.64 -29.50 3.69
C TRP A 864 29.72 -28.29 2.74
N GLU A 865 30.92 -27.71 2.58
CA GLU A 865 31.15 -26.60 1.65
C GLU A 865 30.84 -26.98 0.19
N ASN A 866 31.29 -28.16 -0.24
CA ASN A 866 31.03 -28.66 -1.60
C ASN A 866 29.54 -28.90 -1.85
N MET A 867 28.83 -29.45 -0.86
CA MET A 867 27.37 -29.61 -0.94
C MET A 867 26.65 -28.25 -1.01
N ALA A 868 27.07 -27.27 -0.20
CA ALA A 868 26.50 -25.92 -0.25
C ALA A 868 26.68 -25.27 -1.64
N LYS A 869 27.90 -25.36 -2.22
CA LYS A 869 28.17 -24.87 -3.59
C LYS A 869 27.30 -25.57 -4.64
N LYS A 870 27.05 -26.88 -4.47
CA LYS A 870 26.18 -27.64 -5.35
C LYS A 870 24.73 -27.16 -5.26
N VAL A 871 24.20 -26.97 -4.05
CA VAL A 871 22.86 -26.40 -3.83
C VAL A 871 22.72 -25.03 -4.48
N GLN A 872 23.67 -24.13 -4.26
CA GLN A 872 23.68 -22.79 -4.86
C GLN A 872 23.66 -22.85 -6.40
N SER A 873 24.49 -23.72 -6.99
CA SER A 873 24.53 -23.92 -8.44
C SER A 873 23.18 -24.46 -8.96
N SER A 874 22.57 -25.41 -8.25
CA SER A 874 21.26 -25.97 -8.60
C SER A 874 20.12 -24.97 -8.44
N ILE A 875 20.17 -24.05 -7.48
CA ILE A 875 19.20 -22.96 -7.36
C ILE A 875 19.25 -22.07 -8.61
N LEU A 876 20.45 -21.59 -8.99
CA LEU A 876 20.60 -20.72 -10.15
C LEU A 876 20.24 -21.42 -11.47
N GLU A 877 20.53 -22.71 -11.60
CA GLU A 877 20.24 -23.50 -12.79
C GLU A 877 18.75 -23.83 -12.94
N LEU A 878 18.09 -24.24 -11.85
CA LEU A 878 16.75 -24.86 -11.90
C LEU A 878 15.62 -23.92 -11.49
N PHE A 879 15.86 -22.93 -10.62
CA PHE A 879 14.80 -22.05 -10.10
C PHE A 879 14.68 -20.74 -10.86
N LEU A 880 15.72 -20.24 -11.53
CA LEU A 880 15.65 -18.95 -12.22
C LEU A 880 14.73 -19.05 -13.46
N ILE A 881 13.56 -18.40 -13.40
CA ILE A 881 12.60 -18.43 -14.49
C ILE A 881 13.03 -17.42 -15.57
N LYS A 882 13.37 -17.95 -16.75
CA LYS A 882 13.87 -17.15 -17.88
C LYS A 882 12.88 -16.04 -18.27
N GLY A 883 13.38 -14.82 -18.42
CA GLY A 883 12.61 -13.66 -18.88
C GLY A 883 11.71 -12.99 -17.84
N THR A 884 11.59 -13.55 -16.62
CA THR A 884 10.72 -12.99 -15.58
C THR A 884 11.48 -12.27 -14.47
N GLY A 885 12.75 -12.63 -14.25
CA GLY A 885 13.61 -11.95 -13.28
C GLY A 885 13.43 -12.38 -11.83
N TYR A 886 12.69 -13.46 -11.55
CA TYR A 886 12.52 -14.00 -10.19
C TYR A 886 12.65 -15.54 -10.17
N LEU A 887 12.70 -16.11 -8.97
CA LEU A 887 12.85 -17.56 -8.78
C LEU A 887 11.50 -18.25 -8.74
N SER A 888 11.44 -19.48 -9.26
CA SER A 888 10.36 -20.42 -9.04
C SER A 888 10.07 -20.56 -7.55
N ASP A 889 8.79 -20.52 -7.15
CA ASP A 889 8.44 -20.65 -5.74
C ASP A 889 8.65 -22.08 -5.21
N CYS A 890 8.40 -23.07 -6.07
CA CYS A 890 8.58 -24.48 -5.81
C CYS A 890 8.87 -25.21 -7.13
N LEU A 891 9.78 -26.18 -7.12
CA LEU A 891 9.83 -27.18 -8.19
C LEU A 891 8.90 -28.32 -7.80
N HIS A 892 7.71 -28.35 -8.40
CA HIS A 892 6.68 -29.34 -8.10
C HIS A 892 7.08 -30.70 -8.67
N PHE A 893 6.96 -31.71 -7.83
CA PHE A 893 7.45 -33.06 -8.10
C PHE A 893 6.32 -34.08 -7.95
N ARG A 894 6.37 -35.16 -8.75
CA ARG A 894 5.61 -36.39 -8.51
C ARG A 894 6.56 -37.52 -8.10
N ALA A 895 6.09 -38.42 -7.24
CA ALA A 895 6.88 -39.53 -6.71
C ALA A 895 7.69 -40.27 -7.79
N GLY A 896 9.03 -40.20 -7.70
CA GLY A 896 9.98 -40.88 -8.59
C GLY A 896 10.71 -39.98 -9.60
N GLU A 897 10.39 -38.69 -9.68
CA GLU A 897 11.07 -37.74 -10.59
C GLU A 897 12.40 -37.21 -10.01
N THR A 898 13.18 -36.46 -10.77
CA THR A 898 14.34 -35.70 -10.28
C THR A 898 14.00 -34.21 -10.29
N PRO A 899 14.71 -33.34 -9.54
CA PRO A 899 14.52 -31.90 -9.62
C PRO A 899 14.60 -31.32 -11.03
N ARG A 900 15.35 -31.96 -11.94
CA ARG A 900 15.48 -31.56 -13.34
C ARG A 900 14.23 -31.88 -14.19
N GLN A 901 13.40 -32.81 -13.73
CA GLN A 901 12.15 -33.20 -14.35
C GLN A 901 10.94 -32.50 -13.72
N ALA A 902 11.14 -31.86 -12.56
CA ALA A 902 10.11 -31.14 -11.84
C ALA A 902 9.63 -29.90 -12.61
N GLU A 903 8.36 -29.57 -12.43
CA GLU A 903 7.73 -28.43 -13.08
C GLU A 903 7.92 -27.15 -12.22
N PRO A 904 8.48 -26.06 -12.78
CA PRO A 904 8.64 -24.81 -12.04
C PRO A 904 7.30 -24.10 -11.80
N ASP A 905 7.15 -23.50 -10.62
CA ASP A 905 6.01 -22.68 -10.20
C ASP A 905 6.30 -21.19 -10.43
N ASP A 906 5.57 -20.56 -11.36
CA ASP A 906 5.75 -19.15 -11.71
C ASP A 906 4.97 -18.17 -10.83
N ALA A 907 4.32 -18.66 -9.77
CA ALA A 907 3.70 -17.83 -8.75
C ALA A 907 4.74 -16.94 -8.05
N LEU A 908 4.59 -15.61 -8.16
CA LEU A 908 5.46 -14.69 -7.43
C LEU A 908 5.09 -14.67 -5.96
N ARG A 909 5.99 -15.20 -5.15
CA ARG A 909 5.90 -15.25 -3.69
C ARG A 909 7.12 -14.61 -3.04
N PRO A 910 7.00 -14.15 -1.78
CA PRO A 910 8.12 -13.54 -1.05
C PRO A 910 9.17 -14.54 -0.57
N ASN A 911 8.94 -15.86 -0.71
CA ASN A 911 9.83 -16.91 -0.21
C ASN A 911 11.26 -16.82 -0.75
N GLN A 912 11.41 -16.38 -2.00
CA GLN A 912 12.70 -16.17 -2.66
C GLN A 912 13.59 -15.10 -1.97
N LEU A 913 13.01 -14.20 -1.16
CA LEU A 913 13.80 -13.24 -0.38
C LEU A 913 14.76 -13.96 0.57
N LEU A 914 14.37 -15.14 1.08
CA LEU A 914 15.24 -15.97 1.92
C LEU A 914 16.45 -16.51 1.17
N ALA A 915 16.38 -16.67 -0.16
CA ALA A 915 17.55 -17.04 -0.96
C ALA A 915 18.62 -15.94 -0.92
N ILE A 916 18.22 -14.66 -0.84
CA ILE A 916 19.14 -13.52 -0.68
C ILE A 916 19.60 -13.43 0.78
N THR A 917 18.66 -13.37 1.74
CA THR A 917 19.01 -13.12 3.15
C THR A 917 19.83 -14.26 3.77
N LEU A 918 19.69 -15.49 3.29
CA LEU A 918 20.49 -16.63 3.74
C LEU A 918 21.73 -16.91 2.85
N GLY A 919 21.98 -16.08 1.83
CA GLY A 919 23.19 -16.11 1.00
C GLY A 919 23.22 -17.19 -0.09
N ALA A 920 22.12 -17.90 -0.31
CA ALA A 920 22.01 -18.90 -1.37
C ALA A 920 22.12 -18.26 -2.78
N VAL A 921 21.66 -17.01 -2.92
CA VAL A 921 21.85 -16.17 -4.11
C VAL A 921 22.61 -14.91 -3.70
N SER A 922 23.72 -14.66 -4.39
CA SER A 922 24.61 -13.50 -4.14
C SER A 922 24.95 -12.72 -5.40
N ASP A 923 24.46 -13.14 -6.57
CA ASP A 923 24.60 -12.36 -7.80
C ASP A 923 23.74 -11.09 -7.70
N ASN A 924 24.39 -9.93 -7.69
CA ASN A 924 23.73 -8.65 -7.49
C ASN A 924 22.66 -8.33 -8.54
N MET A 925 22.81 -8.79 -9.80
CA MET A 925 21.78 -8.56 -10.82
C MET A 925 20.54 -9.40 -10.53
N VAL A 926 20.73 -10.67 -10.15
CA VAL A 926 19.62 -11.56 -9.76
C VAL A 926 18.94 -11.02 -8.49
N CYS A 927 19.69 -10.61 -7.47
CA CYS A 927 19.14 -10.05 -6.24
C CYS A 927 18.29 -8.80 -6.50
N ARG A 928 18.78 -7.85 -7.32
CA ARG A 928 18.04 -6.65 -7.72
C ARG A 928 16.74 -6.99 -8.45
N SER A 929 16.78 -7.99 -9.32
CA SER A 929 15.61 -8.44 -10.08
C SER A 929 14.55 -9.11 -9.19
N ILE A 930 14.98 -9.93 -8.21
CA ILE A 930 14.10 -10.52 -7.19
C ILE A 930 13.43 -9.42 -6.36
N LEU A 931 14.19 -8.44 -5.88
CA LEU A 931 13.67 -7.32 -5.10
C LEU A 931 12.64 -6.50 -5.89
N SER A 932 12.98 -6.10 -7.12
CA SER A 932 12.08 -5.35 -7.99
C SER A 932 10.78 -6.11 -8.26
N SER A 933 10.85 -7.44 -8.45
CA SER A 933 9.66 -8.27 -8.58
C SER A 933 8.81 -8.25 -7.30
N CYS A 934 9.44 -8.39 -6.14
CA CYS A 934 8.75 -8.43 -4.84
C CYS A 934 8.11 -7.08 -4.43
N GLU A 935 8.46 -5.95 -5.04
CA GLU A 935 7.84 -4.65 -4.77
C GLU A 935 6.31 -4.68 -4.97
N GLU A 936 5.80 -5.47 -5.93
CA GLU A 936 4.35 -5.59 -6.15
C GLU A 936 3.63 -6.32 -5.01
N LEU A 937 4.36 -7.08 -4.18
CA LEU A 937 3.82 -7.78 -3.01
C LEU A 937 3.64 -6.86 -1.80
N LEU A 938 4.34 -5.72 -1.75
CA LEU A 938 4.36 -4.85 -0.59
C LEU A 938 3.03 -4.13 -0.36
N VAL A 939 2.60 -4.14 0.89
CA VAL A 939 1.48 -3.33 1.44
C VAL A 939 1.92 -2.72 2.77
N PRO A 940 1.25 -1.67 3.28
CA PRO A 940 1.66 -1.05 4.53
C PRO A 940 1.75 -2.04 5.71
N GLY A 941 2.98 -2.21 6.20
CA GLY A 941 3.32 -3.08 7.34
C GLY A 941 3.40 -4.58 7.04
N ALA A 942 3.25 -5.03 5.80
CA ALA A 942 3.26 -6.46 5.46
C ALA A 942 3.65 -6.74 4.00
N ILE A 943 3.91 -8.01 3.68
CA ILE A 943 4.16 -8.50 2.32
C ILE A 943 3.14 -9.58 1.95
N ARG A 944 2.46 -9.44 0.80
CA ARG A 944 1.50 -10.42 0.30
C ARG A 944 2.18 -11.76 0.06
N SER A 945 1.54 -12.85 0.44
CA SER A 945 2.06 -14.20 0.23
C SER A 945 2.07 -14.62 -1.25
N LEU A 946 1.30 -13.94 -2.09
CA LEU A 946 1.15 -14.19 -3.52
C LEU A 946 0.77 -12.90 -4.26
N ALA A 947 1.35 -12.69 -5.45
CA ALA A 947 0.99 -11.57 -6.31
C ALA A 947 -0.40 -11.76 -6.95
N ASP A 948 -1.13 -10.65 -7.12
CA ASP A 948 -2.43 -10.62 -7.79
C ASP A 948 -2.25 -10.62 -9.31
N ARG A 949 -1.97 -11.80 -9.88
CA ARG A 949 -1.73 -11.99 -11.31
C ARG A 949 -2.01 -13.44 -11.76
N PRO A 950 -2.23 -13.65 -13.07
CA PRO A 950 -2.31 -15.00 -13.62
C PRO A 950 -1.00 -15.77 -13.43
N VAL A 951 -1.11 -17.10 -13.35
CA VAL A 951 0.01 -18.04 -13.34
C VAL A 951 -0.04 -18.95 -14.56
N SER A 952 1.13 -19.35 -15.05
CA SER A 952 1.27 -20.28 -16.17
C SER A 952 1.06 -21.72 -15.70
N ARG A 953 1.52 -22.05 -14.48
CA ARG A 953 1.25 -23.32 -13.82
C ARG A 953 -0.02 -23.20 -12.96
N PRO A 954 -1.11 -23.92 -13.27
CA PRO A 954 -2.33 -23.85 -12.47
C PRO A 954 -2.11 -24.32 -11.02
N LEU A 955 -2.68 -23.60 -10.05
CA LEU A 955 -2.59 -23.91 -8.61
C LEU A 955 -3.98 -24.27 -8.03
N PRO A 956 -4.50 -25.49 -8.26
CA PRO A 956 -5.82 -25.89 -7.77
C PRO A 956 -5.80 -26.19 -6.26
N VAL A 957 -6.78 -25.65 -5.55
CA VAL A 957 -7.12 -26.01 -4.17
C VAL A 957 -8.27 -27.01 -4.22
N MET A 958 -8.00 -28.23 -3.77
CA MET A 958 -8.95 -29.35 -3.81
C MET A 958 -9.64 -29.54 -2.47
N HIS A 959 -10.96 -29.47 -2.44
CA HIS A 959 -11.78 -29.81 -1.28
C HIS A 959 -12.90 -30.76 -1.70
N ASN A 960 -13.00 -31.93 -1.07
CA ASN A 960 -13.98 -32.98 -1.41
C ASN A 960 -14.02 -33.31 -2.91
N ASN A 961 -12.83 -33.51 -3.51
CA ASN A 961 -12.63 -33.78 -4.94
C ASN A 961 -13.13 -32.69 -5.90
N LYS A 962 -13.34 -31.46 -5.41
CA LYS A 962 -13.71 -30.29 -6.20
C LYS A 962 -12.67 -29.19 -6.06
N ILE A 963 -12.40 -28.50 -7.16
CA ILE A 963 -11.60 -27.28 -7.16
C ILE A 963 -12.47 -26.16 -6.57
N ILE A 964 -11.96 -25.44 -5.58
CA ILE A 964 -12.69 -24.36 -4.87
C ILE A 964 -12.11 -22.95 -5.13
N ASN A 965 -11.04 -22.83 -5.92
CA ASN A 965 -10.47 -21.57 -6.37
C ASN A 965 -10.41 -21.49 -7.91
N ASP A 966 -9.98 -20.35 -8.47
CA ASP A 966 -9.51 -20.27 -9.86
C ASP A 966 -8.02 -20.64 -9.90
N PRO A 967 -7.63 -21.80 -10.47
CA PRO A 967 -6.23 -22.24 -10.48
C PRO A 967 -5.30 -21.35 -11.30
N ASN A 968 -5.83 -20.64 -12.31
CA ASN A 968 -5.04 -19.76 -13.17
C ASN A 968 -4.94 -18.34 -12.59
N ASN A 969 -5.86 -17.96 -11.69
CA ASN A 969 -5.81 -16.71 -10.92
C ASN A 969 -5.92 -17.02 -9.41
N PRO A 970 -4.89 -17.63 -8.82
CA PRO A 970 -4.97 -18.18 -7.47
C PRO A 970 -5.05 -17.13 -6.35
N TYR A 971 -4.87 -15.84 -6.67
CA TYR A 971 -4.88 -14.77 -5.67
C TYR A 971 -6.24 -14.61 -4.98
N GLN A 972 -6.23 -14.60 -3.65
CA GLN A 972 -7.37 -14.38 -2.78
C GLN A 972 -7.04 -13.28 -1.74
N GLY A 973 -7.45 -12.05 -2.04
CA GLY A 973 -7.14 -10.87 -1.22
C GLY A 973 -8.02 -10.69 0.03
N SER A 974 -8.90 -11.64 0.38
CA SER A 974 -9.83 -11.51 1.51
C SER A 974 -9.84 -12.77 2.36
N TYR A 975 -9.37 -12.68 3.60
CA TYR A 975 -9.37 -13.77 4.58
C TYR A 975 -10.60 -13.68 5.50
N LYS A 976 -11.76 -14.17 5.03
CA LYS A 976 -13.03 -14.18 5.77
C LYS A 976 -13.92 -15.34 5.30
N GLY A 977 -15.00 -15.61 6.03
CA GLY A 977 -15.95 -16.67 5.73
C GLY A 977 -15.54 -18.02 6.32
N ASP A 978 -16.17 -19.07 5.80
CA ASP A 978 -15.95 -20.46 6.23
C ASP A 978 -14.46 -20.87 6.19
N GLU A 979 -14.08 -21.74 7.12
CA GLU A 979 -12.69 -22.14 7.31
C GLU A 979 -12.13 -22.89 6.10
N ASP A 980 -12.82 -23.93 5.64
CA ASP A 980 -12.30 -24.87 4.66
C ASP A 980 -12.48 -24.39 3.22
N THR A 981 -13.55 -23.64 2.95
CA THR A 981 -13.89 -23.18 1.60
C THR A 981 -13.41 -21.77 1.27
N SER A 982 -13.07 -20.95 2.27
CA SER A 982 -12.68 -19.54 2.07
C SER A 982 -11.37 -19.17 2.77
N ARG A 983 -11.27 -19.33 4.10
CA ARG A 983 -10.10 -18.87 4.87
C ARG A 983 -8.83 -19.68 4.56
N LYS A 984 -8.86 -21.01 4.65
CA LYS A 984 -7.69 -21.86 4.32
C LYS A 984 -7.16 -21.62 2.90
N PRO A 985 -8.00 -21.58 1.85
CA PRO A 985 -7.56 -21.20 0.51
C PRO A 985 -6.89 -19.81 0.44
N ALA A 986 -7.35 -18.83 1.21
CA ALA A 986 -6.81 -17.47 1.18
C ALA A 986 -5.56 -17.24 2.05
N TYR A 987 -5.33 -18.08 3.06
CA TYR A 987 -4.35 -17.85 4.14
C TYR A 987 -2.92 -17.62 3.65
N HIS A 988 -2.51 -18.34 2.59
CA HIS A 988 -1.22 -18.18 1.94
C HIS A 988 -1.34 -17.88 0.43
N ASN A 989 -2.52 -17.55 -0.09
CA ASN A 989 -2.69 -17.16 -1.50
C ASN A 989 -3.10 -15.70 -1.69
N GLY A 990 -2.68 -14.79 -0.80
CA GLY A 990 -2.91 -13.36 -1.00
C GLY A 990 -2.95 -12.55 0.28
N THR A 991 -3.20 -13.21 1.41
CA THR A 991 -3.04 -12.63 2.75
C THR A 991 -1.63 -12.05 2.91
N ALA A 992 -1.53 -10.87 3.50
CA ALA A 992 -0.26 -10.21 3.75
C ALA A 992 0.31 -10.59 5.12
N TRP A 993 1.60 -10.94 5.14
CA TRP A 993 2.32 -11.42 6.32
C TRP A 993 3.34 -10.39 6.79
N THR A 994 3.41 -10.18 8.09
CA THR A 994 4.32 -9.19 8.71
C THR A 994 5.73 -9.73 8.90
N TRP A 995 5.89 -11.02 9.17
CA TRP A 995 7.20 -11.60 9.54
C TRP A 995 8.20 -11.70 8.37
N LEU A 996 7.71 -11.85 7.13
CA LEU A 996 8.56 -11.84 5.92
C LEU A 996 8.89 -10.45 5.41
N PHE A 997 8.14 -9.42 5.82
CA PHE A 997 8.38 -8.05 5.36
C PHE A 997 9.79 -7.57 5.75
N PRO A 998 10.30 -7.78 6.99
CA PRO A 998 11.70 -7.51 7.32
C PRO A 998 12.73 -8.24 6.45
N CYS A 999 12.40 -9.39 5.85
CA CYS A 999 13.31 -10.08 4.94
C CYS A 999 13.48 -9.30 3.61
N PHE A 1000 12.47 -8.54 3.18
CA PHE A 1000 12.61 -7.63 2.05
C PHE A 1000 13.60 -6.52 2.37
N CYS A 1001 13.46 -5.90 3.54
CA CYS A 1001 14.36 -4.85 4.04
C CYS A 1001 15.80 -5.38 4.20
N GLU A 1002 15.98 -6.58 4.79
CA GLU A 1002 17.30 -7.22 4.91
C GLU A 1002 17.91 -7.53 3.54
N ALA A 1003 17.12 -8.08 2.60
CA ALA A 1003 17.57 -8.35 1.25
C ALA A 1003 17.95 -7.06 0.50
N TRP A 1004 17.21 -5.97 0.72
CA TRP A 1004 17.51 -4.66 0.17
C TRP A 1004 18.88 -4.16 0.63
N VAL A 1005 19.13 -4.15 1.94
CA VAL A 1005 20.42 -3.73 2.52
C VAL A 1005 21.56 -4.65 2.07
N LYS A 1006 21.34 -5.96 1.96
CA LYS A 1006 22.37 -6.88 1.44
C LYS A 1006 22.71 -6.65 -0.03
N THR A 1007 21.76 -6.16 -0.82
CA THR A 1007 21.93 -5.94 -2.27
C THR A 1007 22.50 -4.56 -2.59
N TYR A 1008 22.10 -3.53 -1.84
CA TYR A 1008 22.50 -2.14 -2.09
C TYR A 1008 23.51 -1.59 -1.07
N GLY A 1009 23.86 -2.36 -0.05
CA GLY A 1009 24.82 -1.97 0.98
C GLY A 1009 24.22 -1.06 2.06
N ALA A 1010 25.11 -0.49 2.89
CA ALA A 1010 24.72 0.32 4.05
C ALA A 1010 23.94 1.59 3.68
N GLU A 1011 24.14 2.14 2.49
CA GLU A 1011 23.45 3.34 2.00
C GLU A 1011 21.95 3.10 1.76
N GLY A 1012 21.54 1.84 1.52
CA GLY A 1012 20.14 1.46 1.37
C GLY A 1012 19.38 1.26 2.69
N LYS A 1013 20.03 1.44 3.84
CA LYS A 1013 19.44 1.18 5.17
C LYS A 1013 18.31 2.15 5.52
N ASP A 1014 18.37 3.40 5.08
CA ASP A 1014 17.31 4.38 5.38
C ASP A 1014 16.04 4.13 4.55
N THR A 1015 16.20 3.53 3.36
CA THR A 1015 15.09 3.11 2.49
C THR A 1015 14.39 1.86 3.02
N ALA A 1016 15.19 0.88 3.46
CA ALA A 1016 14.76 -0.40 3.99
C ALA A 1016 14.12 -0.26 5.37
#